data_AF-K6WNV2-F1
#
_entry.id   AF-K6WNV2-F1
#
_cell.length_a   1.000
_cell.length_b   1.000
_cell.length_c   1.000
_cell.angle_alpha   90.00
_cell.angle_beta   90.00
_cell.angle_gamma   90.00
#
_symmetry.space_group_name_H-M   'P 1'
#
loop_
_entity.id
_entity.type
_entity.pdbx_description
1 polymer ?
#
loop_
_entity_poly.entity_id
_entity_poly.type
_entity_poly.pdbx_seq_one_letter_code
_entity_poly.pdbx_strand_id
1 'polypeptide(L)'
;MLAFNHRLADAINACIDTAPTVASLDPDPLRYMWVDEGAGLIPAQIALAERVLEQAQPLPGHTRTAAAPVPSGHAARPSIATGRSRTVLAWIEWVEGEGDRLVARLDDQAPEPVIPDIADVFRPTAAVAGDGTAWVFFGRRDGLEVAVWASAHDGAAWGRPQQISTSDGPSFNQEVVTHPDGSLEVVWQGRQPGAADGRFGIFSRRLGESGWSETVLVSEGAEGNVWDPAVTPTADGSAYAWAQYVQGRYAVSLRRRSGSGAGRLGPVHVLTGGTDYALHPSLAATADGRLWCAFDVITVTGHGASGPTRLKRRPDAAADPTASQDGMRAPGASVPPELLPEVSATFRVVAVDETEHGVQLREAPGELAPSVNVVPSAMPRLVATPDGGLVVGYRVHRQLPLMTYYWEAAAQVLGPAGWEPPVTIGGTDATLEEPSLAVAADGSVLLATQGDGRLDRALHWTEGFGGRECPYLADHHGSVIWHGVHGAGQVMLAQVSTSGPACDVASTVVTGGEVVSAGRVESRRWFGADRSVERYTAGDYTLFWGDLHRHSLVSRCTSGDEPSLEDFYRYAWDVCEYDFWAVTDHAENSTAYQWWSIQKIADLLHVPGRFVPLYGFEWTSAARGHQNVIYGDVARGAPIFSAFADGTDDPAGLWAGLAEHPNFPAITIPHHPGSAMVHNDWDFHDPRFSRLVEVFQACRGNYESINCFRQYSDGTAAGTFTLDGLMRGHRFGLIASSDHGHGASYVGVFARSLSRADIFDALWQRRTFAATTRDVVLDLRLTGRGERPAQLMGSEVRLAAGEPRTYAAHGQAYAPIARVDLIRDGVVVHSVRAPRDLPPGWVRADFRIEWGEADVTTTWDGSLTVTADAGIVVPEFVGPEVTHISRNSVRWEHQTFSFGEPYGAQRGCVEVSIVGPRSGGVRVRTNGRDVRLTLGAIVDSLAAGGQSLDPADADHETLGTLRLQPSIGALESLERTELDLTWTDETPLDRPSFTYARLILEDGEMAWTSPIWVDPAGIDPDLPPAPPDQPTDAVGDAITYDI
;
A
#
# COMPACT_ATOMS: atom_id res chain seq x y z
N MET A 1 -1.05 12.98 -28.98
CA MET A 1 -1.25 12.01 -27.88
C MET A 1 -1.84 10.71 -28.40
N LEU A 2 -3.04 10.71 -28.97
CA LEU A 2 -3.71 9.50 -29.47
C LEU A 2 -2.95 8.74 -30.56
N ALA A 3 -2.52 9.47 -31.60
CA ALA A 3 -1.67 8.90 -32.65
C ALA A 3 -0.31 8.40 -32.13
N PHE A 4 0.13 8.85 -30.94
CA PHE A 4 1.32 8.32 -30.28
C PHE A 4 1.00 7.01 -29.54
N ASN A 5 -0.12 6.92 -28.80
CA ASN A 5 -0.55 5.66 -28.16
C ASN A 5 -0.71 4.52 -29.18
N HIS A 6 -1.34 4.78 -30.33
CA HIS A 6 -1.43 3.79 -31.41
C HIS A 6 -0.05 3.38 -31.95
N ARG A 7 0.84 4.34 -32.24
CA ARG A 7 2.21 4.02 -32.72
C ARG A 7 3.02 3.26 -31.68
N LEU A 8 2.87 3.57 -30.40
CA LEU A 8 3.53 2.85 -29.31
C LEU A 8 3.00 1.42 -29.19
N ALA A 9 1.69 1.22 -29.29
CA ALA A 9 1.07 -0.10 -29.35
C ALA A 9 1.53 -0.90 -30.59
N ASP A 10 1.61 -0.26 -31.76
CA ASP A 10 2.15 -0.87 -32.98
C ASP A 10 3.63 -1.25 -32.84
N ALA A 11 4.43 -0.42 -32.16
CA ALA A 11 5.83 -0.70 -31.87
C ALA A 11 6.00 -1.89 -30.92
N ILE A 12 5.16 -1.98 -29.87
CA ILE A 12 5.09 -3.16 -28.99
C ILE A 12 4.72 -4.41 -29.80
N ASN A 13 3.71 -4.30 -30.67
CA ASN A 13 3.31 -5.41 -31.54
C ASN A 13 4.40 -5.84 -32.53
N ALA A 14 5.28 -4.92 -32.91
CA ALA A 14 6.44 -5.15 -33.77
C ALA A 14 7.72 -5.55 -33.03
N CYS A 15 7.66 -5.82 -31.71
CA CYS A 15 8.81 -6.17 -30.87
C CYS A 15 9.93 -5.12 -30.85
N ILE A 16 9.58 -3.84 -30.95
CA ILE A 16 10.52 -2.72 -30.83
C ILE A 16 10.82 -2.45 -29.35
N ASP A 17 12.08 -2.15 -29.02
CA ASP A 17 12.47 -1.73 -27.66
C ASP A 17 11.83 -0.38 -27.33
N THR A 18 10.78 -0.43 -26.52
CA THR A 18 10.01 0.75 -26.11
C THR A 18 10.41 1.24 -24.72
N ALA A 19 11.34 0.58 -24.02
CA ALA A 19 11.74 0.98 -22.68
C ALA A 19 12.33 2.40 -22.64
N PRO A 20 13.24 2.81 -23.56
CA PRO A 20 13.72 4.19 -23.61
C PRO A 20 12.61 5.19 -23.94
N THR A 21 11.65 4.81 -24.80
CA THR A 21 10.49 5.64 -25.12
C THR A 21 9.63 5.87 -23.88
N VAL A 22 9.29 4.81 -23.13
CA VAL A 22 8.52 4.90 -21.90
C VAL A 22 9.28 5.71 -20.84
N ALA A 23 10.58 5.47 -20.65
CA ALA A 23 11.40 6.25 -19.73
C ALA A 23 11.45 7.75 -20.10
N SER A 24 11.41 8.08 -21.40
CA SER A 24 11.39 9.48 -21.86
C SER A 24 10.03 10.19 -21.68
N LEU A 25 8.97 9.44 -21.36
CA LEU A 25 7.68 9.99 -20.95
C LEU A 25 7.68 10.46 -19.47
N ASP A 26 8.83 10.38 -18.79
CA ASP A 26 9.20 10.84 -17.43
C ASP A 26 8.05 11.13 -16.44
N PRO A 27 7.99 10.37 -15.33
CA PRO A 27 7.26 9.12 -15.28
C PRO A 27 5.82 9.30 -14.92
N ASP A 28 4.97 8.58 -15.62
CA ASP A 28 3.59 8.36 -15.25
C ASP A 28 2.61 9.48 -15.66
N PRO A 29 1.75 9.24 -16.66
CA PRO A 29 0.66 10.12 -17.03
C PRO A 29 -0.41 10.40 -15.96
N LEU A 30 -0.33 9.80 -14.76
CA LEU A 30 -1.00 10.34 -13.58
C LEU A 30 -0.48 11.67 -13.09
N ARG A 31 0.78 11.98 -13.38
CA ARG A 31 1.34 13.33 -13.28
C ARG A 31 0.54 14.35 -14.06
N TYR A 32 -0.31 13.92 -15.01
CA TYR A 32 -0.82 14.79 -16.08
C TYR A 32 -2.35 14.82 -16.22
N MET A 33 -3.10 13.97 -15.50
CA MET A 33 -4.54 13.82 -15.74
C MET A 33 -5.45 14.36 -14.63
N TRP A 34 -5.04 14.27 -13.37
CA TRP A 34 -5.67 15.01 -12.27
C TRP A 34 -4.94 16.31 -11.95
N VAL A 35 -3.67 16.37 -12.38
CA VAL A 35 -2.73 17.44 -12.18
C VAL A 35 -2.20 17.83 -13.57
N ASP A 36 -2.32 19.07 -14.04
CA ASP A 36 -1.62 19.55 -15.25
C ASP A 36 -0.17 19.89 -14.86
N GLU A 37 0.56 18.93 -14.25
CA GLU A 37 1.98 19.10 -13.88
C GLU A 37 2.90 19.07 -15.10
N GLY A 38 2.32 19.06 -16.30
CA GLY A 38 3.08 19.31 -17.51
C GLY A 38 3.68 20.70 -17.51
N ALA A 39 3.11 21.69 -16.80
CA ALA A 39 3.42 23.10 -17.05
C ALA A 39 3.30 23.46 -18.56
N GLY A 40 2.40 22.78 -19.30
CA GLY A 40 2.33 22.83 -20.76
C GLY A 40 3.42 22.06 -21.53
N LEU A 41 4.22 21.22 -20.87
CA LEU A 41 5.32 20.41 -21.42
C LEU A 41 4.88 19.04 -21.92
N ILE A 42 3.65 18.57 -21.65
CA ILE A 42 3.13 17.30 -22.19
C ILE A 42 3.38 17.19 -23.71
N PRO A 43 3.11 18.24 -24.53
CA PRO A 43 3.46 18.20 -25.95
C PRO A 43 4.97 18.06 -26.21
N ALA A 44 5.84 18.67 -25.39
CA ALA A 44 7.29 18.59 -25.54
C ALA A 44 7.85 17.22 -25.12
N GLN A 45 7.32 16.63 -24.05
CA GLN A 45 7.65 15.27 -23.60
C GLN A 45 7.17 14.23 -24.60
N ILE A 46 5.94 14.36 -25.09
CA ILE A 46 5.44 13.49 -26.16
C ILE A 46 6.29 13.66 -27.42
N ALA A 47 6.67 14.88 -27.80
CA ALA A 47 7.56 15.10 -28.94
C ALA A 47 8.97 14.51 -28.71
N LEU A 48 9.48 14.50 -27.47
CA LEU A 48 10.72 13.80 -27.12
C LEU A 48 10.55 12.29 -27.26
N ALA A 49 9.50 11.73 -26.67
CA ALA A 49 9.20 10.30 -26.74
C ALA A 49 8.95 9.84 -28.18
N GLU A 50 8.34 10.67 -29.02
CA GLU A 50 8.21 10.45 -30.46
C GLU A 50 9.58 10.33 -31.14
N ARG A 51 10.51 11.25 -30.87
CA ARG A 51 11.88 11.18 -31.42
C ARG A 51 12.65 9.95 -30.93
N VAL A 52 12.43 9.55 -29.67
CA VAL A 52 13.04 8.34 -29.12
C VAL A 52 12.46 7.09 -29.79
N LEU A 53 11.13 7.04 -29.96
CA LEU A 53 10.43 5.94 -30.63
C LEU A 53 10.84 5.80 -32.11
N GLU A 54 11.06 6.91 -32.83
CA GLU A 54 11.54 6.91 -34.23
C GLU A 54 12.94 6.30 -34.39
N GLN A 55 13.76 6.31 -33.32
CA GLN A 55 15.12 5.75 -33.30
C GLN A 55 15.17 4.34 -32.71
N ALA A 56 14.09 3.90 -32.05
CA ALA A 56 14.00 2.61 -31.39
C ALA A 56 14.20 1.47 -32.40
N GLN A 57 14.90 0.43 -31.96
CA GLN A 57 15.24 -0.72 -32.77
C GLN A 57 14.49 -1.96 -32.27
N PRO A 58 14.22 -2.95 -33.15
CA PRO A 58 13.73 -4.25 -32.72
C PRO A 58 14.65 -4.89 -31.68
N LEU A 59 14.08 -5.50 -30.65
CA LEU A 59 14.83 -6.31 -29.71
C LEU A 59 15.35 -7.57 -30.43
N PRO A 60 16.67 -7.83 -30.46
CA PRO A 60 17.22 -8.95 -31.22
C PRO A 60 16.58 -10.30 -30.86
N GLY A 61 15.89 -10.91 -31.83
CA GLY A 61 15.25 -12.21 -31.68
C GLY A 61 13.97 -12.24 -30.85
N HIS A 62 13.52 -11.10 -30.28
CA HIS A 62 12.22 -11.00 -29.61
C HIS A 62 11.11 -11.26 -30.62
N THR A 63 10.22 -12.20 -30.29
CA THR A 63 9.06 -12.51 -31.12
C THR A 63 7.74 -12.27 -30.39
N ARG A 64 6.66 -12.17 -31.17
CA ARG A 64 5.31 -12.03 -30.65
C ARG A 64 4.41 -13.08 -31.26
N THR A 65 3.64 -13.75 -30.41
CA THR A 65 2.62 -14.73 -30.81
C THR A 65 1.24 -14.25 -30.33
N ALA A 66 0.17 -14.75 -30.94
CA ALA A 66 -1.19 -14.44 -30.50
C ALA A 66 -1.73 -15.55 -29.61
N ALA A 67 -2.46 -15.19 -28.56
CA ALA A 67 -3.27 -16.14 -27.80
C ALA A 67 -4.62 -16.38 -28.50
N ALA A 68 -5.16 -17.59 -28.32
CA ALA A 68 -6.50 -17.95 -28.71
C ALA A 68 -7.47 -17.83 -27.52
N PRO A 69 -8.63 -17.19 -27.69
CA PRO A 69 -9.62 -17.13 -26.63
C PRO A 69 -10.28 -18.50 -26.41
N VAL A 70 -10.58 -18.80 -25.14
CA VAL A 70 -11.41 -19.93 -24.72
C VAL A 70 -12.80 -19.40 -24.38
N PRO A 71 -13.89 -20.06 -24.82
CA PRO A 71 -15.25 -19.68 -24.44
C PRO A 71 -15.39 -19.60 -22.92
N SER A 72 -15.58 -18.39 -22.41
CA SER A 72 -15.65 -18.07 -20.99
C SER A 72 -16.28 -16.68 -20.81
N GLY A 73 -16.84 -16.40 -19.62
CA GLY A 73 -17.42 -15.10 -19.29
C GLY A 73 -16.96 -14.59 -17.92
N HIS A 74 -16.56 -13.32 -17.83
CA HIS A 74 -16.02 -12.70 -16.60
C HIS A 74 -14.99 -13.59 -15.89
N ALA A 75 -14.10 -14.18 -16.68
CA ALA A 75 -13.17 -15.20 -16.23
C ALA A 75 -11.92 -14.63 -15.59
N ALA A 76 -11.42 -15.27 -14.54
CA ALA A 76 -10.18 -14.92 -13.85
C ALA A 76 -9.44 -16.17 -13.36
N ARG A 77 -8.14 -15.99 -13.05
CA ARG A 77 -7.27 -17.02 -12.45
C ARG A 77 -7.29 -18.38 -13.20
N PRO A 78 -7.03 -18.41 -14.52
CA PRO A 78 -7.01 -19.67 -15.26
C PRO A 78 -5.83 -20.56 -14.83
N SER A 79 -6.08 -21.85 -14.73
CA SER A 79 -5.09 -22.87 -14.39
C SER A 79 -5.18 -24.03 -15.37
N ILE A 80 -4.03 -24.47 -15.88
CA ILE A 80 -3.94 -25.55 -16.86
C ILE A 80 -3.05 -26.68 -16.37
N ALA A 81 -3.46 -27.91 -16.63
CA ALA A 81 -2.67 -29.11 -16.41
C ALA A 81 -2.88 -30.13 -17.54
N THR A 82 -1.85 -30.90 -17.83
CA THR A 82 -1.86 -31.93 -18.87
C THR A 82 -1.37 -33.26 -18.31
N GLY A 83 -2.04 -34.34 -18.71
CA GLY A 83 -1.58 -35.71 -18.55
C GLY A 83 -1.36 -36.37 -19.91
N ARG A 84 -1.15 -37.69 -19.93
CA ARG A 84 -0.83 -38.44 -21.17
C ARG A 84 -1.89 -38.34 -22.26
N SER A 85 -3.16 -38.18 -21.89
CA SER A 85 -4.29 -38.21 -22.82
C SER A 85 -5.37 -37.18 -22.49
N ARG A 86 -5.10 -36.28 -21.54
CA ARG A 86 -6.10 -35.34 -21.02
C ARG A 86 -5.47 -33.99 -20.70
N THR A 87 -6.17 -32.92 -21.05
CA THR A 87 -5.89 -31.55 -20.65
C THR A 87 -7.04 -31.04 -19.79
N VAL A 88 -6.73 -30.33 -18.72
CA VAL A 88 -7.72 -29.69 -17.84
C VAL A 88 -7.37 -28.22 -17.79
N LEU A 89 -8.33 -27.37 -18.12
CA LEU A 89 -8.25 -25.93 -17.96
C LEU A 89 -9.37 -25.50 -17.02
N ALA A 90 -9.05 -24.90 -15.87
CA ALA A 90 -10.02 -24.44 -14.88
C ALA A 90 -9.89 -22.94 -14.65
N TRP A 91 -11.00 -22.26 -14.34
CA TRP A 91 -11.03 -20.82 -14.06
C TRP A 91 -12.25 -20.47 -13.21
N ILE A 92 -12.25 -19.25 -12.66
CA ILE A 92 -13.41 -18.69 -11.98
C ILE A 92 -14.16 -17.78 -12.95
N GLU A 93 -15.48 -17.90 -13.02
CA GLU A 93 -16.37 -16.94 -13.68
C GLU A 93 -17.17 -16.17 -12.63
N TRP A 94 -17.13 -14.85 -12.67
CA TRP A 94 -17.99 -14.02 -11.82
C TRP A 94 -19.38 -13.87 -12.43
N VAL A 95 -20.41 -14.20 -11.65
CA VAL A 95 -21.81 -14.01 -11.98
C VAL A 95 -22.32 -12.82 -11.16
N GLU A 96 -22.60 -11.72 -11.85
CA GLU A 96 -23.03 -10.47 -11.24
C GLU A 96 -24.23 -10.68 -10.29
N GLY A 97 -24.12 -10.16 -9.06
CA GLY A 97 -25.15 -10.29 -8.02
C GLY A 97 -25.25 -11.66 -7.35
N GLU A 98 -24.64 -12.72 -7.90
CA GLU A 98 -24.71 -14.08 -7.35
C GLU A 98 -23.39 -14.52 -6.68
N GLY A 99 -22.24 -14.25 -7.29
CA GLY A 99 -20.92 -14.64 -6.79
C GLY A 99 -20.09 -15.41 -7.81
N ASP A 100 -19.26 -16.35 -7.37
CA ASP A 100 -18.32 -17.03 -8.25
C ASP A 100 -18.77 -18.43 -8.67
N ARG A 101 -18.59 -18.74 -9.96
CA ARG A 101 -18.76 -20.08 -10.53
C ARG A 101 -17.39 -20.66 -10.87
N LEU A 102 -17.08 -21.83 -10.33
CA LEU A 102 -15.88 -22.56 -10.71
C LEU A 102 -16.16 -23.42 -11.95
N VAL A 103 -15.43 -23.17 -13.03
CA VAL A 103 -15.63 -23.82 -14.34
C VAL A 103 -14.35 -24.55 -14.75
N ALA A 104 -14.52 -25.69 -15.43
CA ALA A 104 -13.42 -26.37 -16.08
C ALA A 104 -13.79 -26.83 -17.48
N ARG A 105 -12.80 -26.88 -18.35
CA ARG A 105 -12.85 -27.50 -19.67
C ARG A 105 -11.90 -28.68 -19.71
N LEU A 106 -12.44 -29.83 -20.08
CA LEU A 106 -11.67 -31.05 -20.32
C LEU A 106 -11.40 -31.19 -21.81
N ASP A 107 -10.12 -31.25 -22.19
CA ASP A 107 -9.70 -31.33 -23.59
C ASP A 107 -10.35 -30.21 -24.44
N ASP A 108 -10.89 -30.56 -25.60
CA ASP A 108 -11.63 -29.65 -26.49
C ASP A 108 -13.16 -29.68 -26.26
N GLN A 109 -13.62 -30.17 -25.10
CA GLN A 109 -15.04 -30.22 -24.78
C GLN A 109 -15.60 -28.84 -24.37
N ALA A 110 -16.92 -28.76 -24.19
CA ALA A 110 -17.55 -27.56 -23.67
C ALA A 110 -17.16 -27.35 -22.19
N PRO A 111 -16.99 -26.11 -21.72
CA PRO A 111 -16.81 -25.82 -20.31
C PRO A 111 -18.00 -26.29 -19.47
N GLU A 112 -17.74 -26.80 -18.27
CA GLU A 112 -18.74 -27.27 -17.33
C GLU A 112 -18.41 -26.85 -15.88
N PRO A 113 -19.42 -26.70 -15.02
CA PRO A 113 -19.21 -26.34 -13.62
C PRO A 113 -18.52 -27.49 -12.85
N VAL A 114 -17.45 -27.16 -12.12
CA VAL A 114 -16.71 -28.10 -11.25
C VAL A 114 -17.49 -28.39 -9.97
N ILE A 115 -18.25 -27.41 -9.50
CA ILE A 115 -19.17 -27.50 -8.37
C ILE A 115 -20.55 -26.99 -8.81
N PRO A 116 -21.65 -27.59 -8.30
CA PRO A 116 -22.99 -27.24 -8.77
C PRO A 116 -23.44 -25.84 -8.33
N ASP A 117 -22.91 -25.34 -7.21
CA ASP A 117 -23.37 -24.12 -6.56
C ASP A 117 -22.45 -22.93 -6.89
N ILE A 118 -23.02 -21.72 -6.93
CA ILE A 118 -22.24 -20.48 -6.82
C ILE A 118 -21.66 -20.42 -5.40
N ALA A 119 -20.37 -20.14 -5.28
CA ALA A 119 -19.67 -20.15 -4.01
C ALA A 119 -18.50 -19.17 -4.03
N ASP A 120 -18.01 -18.78 -2.86
CA ASP A 120 -16.80 -17.98 -2.76
C ASP A 120 -15.57 -18.86 -2.92
N VAL A 121 -15.05 -18.92 -4.15
CA VAL A 121 -13.94 -19.81 -4.54
C VAL A 121 -12.70 -19.02 -4.97
N PHE A 122 -11.52 -19.52 -4.66
CA PHE A 122 -10.26 -18.79 -4.85
C PHE A 122 -9.24 -19.66 -5.58
N ARG A 123 -8.48 -19.01 -6.48
CA ARG A 123 -7.30 -19.56 -7.17
C ARG A 123 -7.43 -21.05 -7.52
N PRO A 124 -8.19 -21.45 -8.55
CA PRO A 124 -8.27 -22.84 -8.92
C PRO A 124 -6.93 -23.36 -9.43
N THR A 125 -6.61 -24.61 -9.12
CA THR A 125 -5.37 -25.30 -9.52
C THR A 125 -5.76 -26.62 -10.18
N ALA A 126 -5.56 -26.72 -11.50
CA ALA A 126 -5.82 -27.92 -12.26
C ALA A 126 -4.70 -28.95 -12.05
N ALA A 127 -5.04 -30.24 -12.06
CA ALA A 127 -4.09 -31.34 -12.05
C ALA A 127 -4.63 -32.55 -12.80
N VAL A 128 -3.73 -33.41 -13.29
CA VAL A 128 -4.10 -34.70 -13.90
C VAL A 128 -3.32 -35.80 -13.18
N ALA A 129 -4.03 -36.70 -12.52
CA ALA A 129 -3.42 -37.85 -11.83
C ALA A 129 -2.82 -38.85 -12.82
N GLY A 130 -1.97 -39.77 -12.34
CA GLY A 130 -1.27 -40.73 -13.19
C GLY A 130 -2.19 -41.69 -13.96
N ASP A 131 -3.40 -41.91 -13.48
CA ASP A 131 -4.46 -42.70 -14.13
C ASP A 131 -5.28 -41.91 -15.17
N GLY A 132 -4.99 -40.61 -15.34
CA GLY A 132 -5.71 -39.70 -16.24
C GLY A 132 -6.92 -39.01 -15.61
N THR A 133 -7.18 -39.21 -14.32
CA THR A 133 -8.25 -38.50 -13.60
C THR A 133 -7.95 -37.00 -13.55
N ALA A 134 -8.91 -36.19 -13.98
CA ALA A 134 -8.82 -34.73 -13.88
C ALA A 134 -9.21 -34.29 -12.48
N TRP A 135 -8.44 -33.36 -11.93
CA TRP A 135 -8.67 -32.76 -10.62
C TRP A 135 -8.64 -31.24 -10.72
N VAL A 136 -9.48 -30.59 -9.92
CA VAL A 136 -9.42 -29.15 -9.67
C VAL A 136 -9.41 -28.93 -8.18
N PHE A 137 -8.38 -28.25 -7.70
CA PHE A 137 -8.20 -27.81 -6.32
C PHE A 137 -8.52 -26.33 -6.23
N PHE A 138 -9.10 -25.87 -5.13
CA PHE A 138 -9.52 -24.48 -4.99
C PHE A 138 -9.65 -24.10 -3.51
N GLY A 139 -9.32 -22.85 -3.18
CA GLY A 139 -9.75 -22.27 -1.91
C GLY A 139 -11.26 -22.06 -1.93
N ARG A 140 -11.94 -22.29 -0.81
CA ARG A 140 -13.36 -21.97 -0.66
C ARG A 140 -13.61 -21.40 0.73
N ARG A 141 -14.43 -20.35 0.78
CA ARG A 141 -14.96 -19.82 2.03
C ARG A 141 -16.36 -20.39 2.31
N ASP A 142 -16.58 -20.80 3.55
CA ASP A 142 -17.88 -21.20 4.09
C ASP A 142 -18.04 -20.56 5.49
N GLY A 143 -18.94 -19.57 5.60
CA GLY A 143 -19.00 -18.70 6.79
C GLY A 143 -17.72 -17.88 6.94
N LEU A 144 -16.99 -18.06 8.06
CA LEU A 144 -15.68 -17.45 8.33
C LEU A 144 -14.51 -18.41 8.03
N GLU A 145 -14.80 -19.67 7.74
CA GLU A 145 -13.78 -20.69 7.49
C GLU A 145 -13.34 -20.62 6.03
N VAL A 146 -12.03 -20.57 5.80
CA VAL A 146 -11.43 -20.69 4.47
C VAL A 146 -10.59 -21.96 4.44
N ALA A 147 -10.93 -22.87 3.54
CA ALA A 147 -10.21 -24.13 3.40
C ALA A 147 -9.86 -24.41 1.93
N VAL A 148 -8.89 -25.29 1.72
CA VAL A 148 -8.57 -25.84 0.40
C VAL A 148 -9.46 -27.07 0.17
N TRP A 149 -10.12 -27.10 -0.97
CA TRP A 149 -11.00 -28.18 -1.43
C TRP A 149 -10.51 -28.75 -2.75
N ALA A 150 -11.00 -29.93 -3.11
CA ALA A 150 -10.75 -30.54 -4.40
C ALA A 150 -11.98 -31.27 -4.95
N SER A 151 -12.12 -31.30 -6.26
CA SER A 151 -13.07 -32.15 -6.98
C SER A 151 -12.35 -32.95 -8.06
N ALA A 152 -12.79 -34.19 -8.27
CA ALA A 152 -12.25 -35.10 -9.27
C ALA A 152 -13.34 -35.42 -10.30
N HIS A 153 -12.94 -35.53 -11.57
CA HIS A 153 -13.86 -35.90 -12.65
C HIS A 153 -13.80 -37.41 -12.92
N ASP A 154 -14.93 -38.11 -12.77
CA ASP A 154 -15.03 -39.58 -12.88
C ASP A 154 -15.10 -40.09 -14.34
N GLY A 155 -15.07 -39.18 -15.30
CA GLY A 155 -15.21 -39.46 -16.73
C GLY A 155 -16.59 -39.11 -17.29
N ALA A 156 -17.59 -38.89 -16.43
CA ALA A 156 -18.92 -38.42 -16.79
C ALA A 156 -19.31 -37.10 -16.11
N ALA A 157 -18.89 -36.88 -14.86
CA ALA A 157 -19.15 -35.65 -14.13
C ALA A 157 -18.10 -35.37 -13.04
N TRP A 158 -18.10 -34.13 -12.54
CA TRP A 158 -17.35 -33.75 -11.34
C TRP A 158 -17.99 -34.35 -10.08
N GLY A 159 -17.15 -34.95 -9.24
CA GLY A 159 -17.56 -35.51 -7.96
C GLY A 159 -17.92 -34.45 -6.92
N ARG A 160 -18.39 -34.91 -5.75
CA ARG A 160 -18.64 -34.01 -4.62
C ARG A 160 -17.30 -33.43 -4.11
N PRO A 161 -17.20 -32.09 -3.90
CA PRO A 161 -16.00 -31.48 -3.34
C PRO A 161 -15.62 -32.08 -1.99
N GLN A 162 -14.33 -32.32 -1.80
CA GLN A 162 -13.75 -32.80 -0.54
C GLN A 162 -12.76 -31.77 0.02
N GLN A 163 -12.80 -31.55 1.33
CA GLN A 163 -11.86 -30.67 2.01
C GLN A 163 -10.48 -31.35 2.12
N ILE A 164 -9.44 -30.63 1.71
CA ILE A 164 -8.05 -31.07 1.68
C ILE A 164 -7.28 -30.53 2.87
N SER A 165 -7.41 -29.23 3.17
CA SER A 165 -6.70 -28.62 4.28
C SER A 165 -7.27 -29.04 5.63
N THR A 166 -6.40 -29.18 6.62
CA THR A 166 -6.74 -29.54 8.00
C THR A 166 -6.17 -28.55 9.02
N SER A 167 -5.73 -27.37 8.58
CA SER A 167 -5.18 -26.29 9.41
C SER A 167 -6.27 -25.57 10.20
N ASP A 168 -5.87 -24.92 11.30
CA ASP A 168 -6.77 -24.14 12.18
C ASP A 168 -6.83 -22.69 11.70
N GLY A 169 -7.84 -22.36 10.89
CA GLY A 169 -8.02 -21.05 10.26
C GLY A 169 -7.80 -21.07 8.73
N PRO A 170 -7.65 -19.89 8.10
CA PRO A 170 -7.70 -19.79 6.65
C PRO A 170 -6.56 -20.55 5.98
N SER A 171 -6.93 -21.28 4.93
CA SER A 171 -6.03 -22.10 4.13
C SER A 171 -6.27 -21.83 2.64
N PHE A 172 -5.23 -21.44 1.91
CA PHE A 172 -5.31 -20.99 0.51
C PHE A 172 -3.94 -21.12 -0.19
N ASN A 173 -3.81 -20.55 -1.38
CA ASN A 173 -2.59 -20.61 -2.22
C ASN A 173 -2.08 -22.04 -2.44
N GLN A 174 -2.98 -22.96 -2.83
CA GLN A 174 -2.59 -24.34 -3.04
C GLN A 174 -1.89 -24.59 -4.39
N GLU A 175 -0.85 -25.40 -4.36
CA GLU A 175 -0.13 -25.90 -5.54
C GLU A 175 -0.17 -27.42 -5.56
N VAL A 176 -0.20 -28.00 -6.76
CA VAL A 176 -0.39 -29.45 -6.93
C VAL A 176 0.54 -29.99 -8.01
N VAL A 177 1.15 -31.15 -7.73
CA VAL A 177 1.98 -31.86 -8.69
C VAL A 177 1.64 -33.34 -8.76
N THR A 178 1.82 -33.91 -9.94
CA THR A 178 1.72 -35.36 -10.17
C THR A 178 3.12 -35.98 -10.16
N HIS A 179 3.32 -36.95 -9.28
CA HIS A 179 4.57 -37.70 -9.17
C HIS A 179 4.73 -38.73 -10.30
N PRO A 180 5.95 -39.19 -10.62
CA PRO A 180 6.18 -40.24 -11.63
C PRO A 180 5.47 -41.58 -11.33
N ASP A 181 5.16 -41.85 -10.07
CA ASP A 181 4.38 -43.02 -9.63
C ASP A 181 2.86 -42.85 -9.82
N GLY A 182 2.42 -41.68 -10.30
CA GLY A 182 1.03 -41.33 -10.55
C GLY A 182 0.28 -40.74 -9.37
N SER A 183 0.89 -40.66 -8.18
CA SER A 183 0.28 -40.02 -7.02
C SER A 183 0.25 -38.49 -7.13
N LEU A 184 -0.76 -37.86 -6.52
CA LEU A 184 -0.84 -36.41 -6.44
C LEU A 184 -0.28 -35.92 -5.11
N GLU A 185 0.46 -34.82 -5.13
CA GLU A 185 0.84 -34.09 -3.93
C GLU A 185 0.33 -32.66 -4.00
N VAL A 186 -0.40 -32.27 -2.96
CA VAL A 186 -0.93 -30.92 -2.78
C VAL A 186 -0.21 -30.26 -1.63
N VAL A 187 0.20 -29.01 -1.84
CA VAL A 187 0.71 -28.13 -0.80
C VAL A 187 -0.19 -26.91 -0.67
N TRP A 188 -0.28 -26.34 0.51
CA TRP A 188 -1.06 -25.13 0.74
C TRP A 188 -0.45 -24.27 1.85
N GLN A 189 -0.76 -22.98 1.81
CA GLN A 189 -0.52 -22.05 2.90
C GLN A 189 -1.69 -22.14 3.88
N GLY A 190 -1.40 -22.31 5.17
CA GLY A 190 -2.43 -22.39 6.21
C GLY A 190 -1.94 -21.82 7.54
N ARG A 191 -2.85 -21.36 8.40
CA ARG A 191 -2.48 -20.86 9.72
C ARG A 191 -1.88 -21.97 10.57
N GLN A 192 -0.77 -21.68 11.25
CA GLN A 192 -0.07 -22.66 12.09
C GLN A 192 -0.82 -22.85 13.43
N PRO A 193 -1.26 -24.08 13.77
CA PRO A 193 -1.92 -24.33 15.05
C PRO A 193 -1.04 -23.97 16.24
N GLY A 194 -1.60 -23.21 17.20
CA GLY A 194 -0.92 -22.84 18.44
C GLY A 194 0.17 -21.75 18.31
N ALA A 195 0.37 -21.17 17.12
CA ALA A 195 1.28 -20.03 16.96
C ALA A 195 0.65 -18.75 17.55
N ALA A 196 1.30 -18.15 18.55
CA ALA A 196 0.78 -16.99 19.29
C ALA A 196 0.63 -15.73 18.40
N ASP A 197 1.43 -15.61 17.34
CA ASP A 197 1.40 -14.53 16.36
C ASP A 197 0.42 -14.77 15.20
N GLY A 198 -0.25 -15.93 15.18
CA GLY A 198 -1.17 -16.33 14.11
C GLY A 198 -0.50 -16.54 12.76
N ARG A 199 0.81 -16.79 12.71
CA ARG A 199 1.57 -16.94 11.45
C ARG A 199 1.10 -18.12 10.61
N PHE A 200 1.37 -18.03 9.31
CA PHE A 200 1.16 -19.09 8.34
C PHE A 200 2.31 -20.10 8.34
N GLY A 201 2.01 -21.29 7.84
CA GLY A 201 2.89 -22.41 7.57
C GLY A 201 2.55 -23.04 6.21
N ILE A 202 3.49 -23.76 5.61
CA ILE A 202 3.24 -24.55 4.40
C ILE A 202 3.01 -26.01 4.79
N PHE A 203 1.87 -26.54 4.37
CA PHE A 203 1.45 -27.91 4.65
C PHE A 203 1.42 -28.74 3.37
N SER A 204 1.56 -30.06 3.48
CA SER A 204 1.49 -31.00 2.37
C SER A 204 0.64 -32.23 2.71
N ARG A 205 -0.06 -32.76 1.69
CA ARG A 205 -0.67 -34.10 1.68
C ARG A 205 -0.43 -34.78 0.34
N ARG A 206 -0.32 -36.11 0.34
CA ARG A 206 -0.17 -36.93 -0.86
C ARG A 206 -1.33 -37.90 -1.00
N LEU A 207 -1.94 -37.95 -2.19
CA LEU A 207 -2.97 -38.91 -2.57
C LEU A 207 -2.31 -40.10 -3.27
N GLY A 208 -2.28 -41.25 -2.61
CA GLY A 208 -1.88 -42.53 -3.19
C GLY A 208 -3.04 -43.51 -3.31
N GLU A 209 -2.74 -44.79 -3.56
CA GLU A 209 -3.75 -45.86 -3.70
C GLU A 209 -4.62 -46.05 -2.44
N SER A 210 -4.08 -45.77 -1.25
CA SER A 210 -4.76 -45.91 0.04
C SER A 210 -5.53 -44.65 0.47
N GLY A 211 -5.56 -43.62 -0.38
CA GLY A 211 -6.16 -42.32 -0.09
C GLY A 211 -5.12 -41.26 0.30
N TRP A 212 -5.61 -40.18 0.92
CA TRP A 212 -4.79 -39.06 1.35
C TRP A 212 -3.94 -39.40 2.58
N SER A 213 -2.66 -39.01 2.55
CA SER A 213 -1.78 -39.06 3.70
C SER A 213 -2.24 -38.12 4.82
N GLU A 214 -1.63 -38.30 6.00
CA GLU A 214 -1.65 -37.29 7.06
C GLU A 214 -1.03 -35.97 6.58
N THR A 215 -1.47 -34.88 7.20
CA THR A 215 -0.97 -33.53 6.95
C THR A 215 0.43 -33.36 7.54
N VAL A 216 1.36 -32.85 6.74
CA VAL A 216 2.74 -32.58 7.15
C VAL A 216 3.01 -31.09 7.05
N LEU A 217 3.51 -30.45 8.12
CA LEU A 217 4.02 -29.07 8.08
C LEU A 217 5.42 -29.08 7.44
N VAL A 218 5.50 -28.85 6.13
CA VAL A 218 6.78 -28.90 5.39
C VAL A 218 7.66 -27.69 5.67
N SER A 219 7.09 -26.58 6.15
CA SER A 219 7.86 -25.41 6.61
C SER A 219 8.28 -25.50 8.09
N GLU A 220 8.19 -26.67 8.74
CA GLU A 220 8.65 -26.85 10.11
C GLU A 220 10.13 -26.44 10.24
N GLY A 221 10.41 -25.49 11.15
CA GLY A 221 11.74 -24.91 11.34
C GLY A 221 11.97 -23.59 10.61
N ALA A 222 11.00 -23.08 9.84
CA ALA A 222 11.05 -21.72 9.32
C ALA A 222 11.06 -20.68 10.45
N GLU A 223 11.86 -19.63 10.29
CA GLU A 223 12.07 -18.60 11.32
C GLU A 223 10.92 -17.59 11.36
N GLY A 224 10.35 -17.26 10.20
CA GLY A 224 9.34 -16.22 10.04
C GLY A 224 7.99 -16.72 9.54
N ASN A 225 7.11 -15.77 9.23
CA ASN A 225 5.84 -16.02 8.56
C ASN A 225 6.08 -16.46 7.11
N VAL A 226 5.34 -17.44 6.58
CA VAL A 226 5.61 -18.05 5.26
C VAL A 226 4.42 -17.90 4.30
N TRP A 227 4.74 -17.68 3.03
CA TRP A 227 3.81 -17.34 1.94
C TRP A 227 4.17 -18.08 0.65
N ASP A 228 3.20 -18.18 -0.26
CA ASP A 228 3.36 -18.61 -1.66
C ASP A 228 4.13 -19.94 -1.81
N PRO A 229 3.50 -21.08 -1.44
CA PRO A 229 4.16 -22.36 -1.58
C PRO A 229 4.36 -22.71 -3.04
N ALA A 230 5.45 -23.41 -3.33
CA ALA A 230 5.68 -24.11 -4.58
C ALA A 230 6.14 -25.54 -4.30
N VAL A 231 5.84 -26.47 -5.20
CA VAL A 231 6.23 -27.87 -5.08
C VAL A 231 6.61 -28.45 -6.44
N THR A 232 7.61 -29.32 -6.47
CA THR A 232 7.93 -30.15 -7.64
C THR A 232 8.41 -31.54 -7.24
N PRO A 233 8.10 -32.61 -7.99
CA PRO A 233 8.69 -33.92 -7.76
C PRO A 233 10.21 -33.91 -7.99
N THR A 234 10.95 -34.67 -7.19
CA THR A 234 12.37 -34.99 -7.42
C THR A 234 12.53 -36.48 -7.72
N ALA A 235 13.72 -36.91 -8.13
CA ALA A 235 14.01 -38.32 -8.41
C ALA A 235 13.72 -39.26 -7.23
N ASP A 236 13.81 -38.75 -5.99
CA ASP A 236 13.68 -39.50 -4.75
C ASP A 236 12.58 -38.98 -3.82
N GLY A 237 11.79 -37.98 -4.21
CA GLY A 237 10.77 -37.38 -3.36
C GLY A 237 10.21 -36.07 -3.89
N SER A 238 10.29 -34.99 -3.10
CA SER A 238 9.73 -33.68 -3.45
C SER A 238 10.63 -32.54 -3.00
N ALA A 239 10.61 -31.43 -3.74
CA ALA A 239 11.17 -30.16 -3.31
C ALA A 239 10.02 -29.16 -3.08
N TYR A 240 10.16 -28.34 -2.05
CA TYR A 240 9.21 -27.29 -1.67
C TYR A 240 9.93 -25.96 -1.59
N ALA A 241 9.30 -24.90 -2.04
CA ALA A 241 9.76 -23.54 -1.82
C ALA A 241 8.63 -22.67 -1.26
N TRP A 242 9.00 -21.56 -0.62
CA TRP A 242 8.10 -20.54 -0.12
C TRP A 242 8.83 -19.21 0.04
N ALA A 243 8.11 -18.11 0.04
CA ALA A 243 8.61 -16.84 0.55
C ALA A 243 8.45 -16.81 2.07
N GLN A 244 9.44 -16.33 2.82
CA GLN A 244 9.33 -16.12 4.27
C GLN A 244 9.79 -14.73 4.66
N TYR A 245 9.05 -14.09 5.56
CA TYR A 245 9.42 -12.77 6.09
C TYR A 245 10.34 -12.92 7.29
N VAL A 246 11.61 -12.56 7.14
CA VAL A 246 12.65 -12.71 8.16
C VAL A 246 13.59 -11.51 8.08
N GLN A 247 13.90 -10.90 9.23
CA GLN A 247 14.84 -9.76 9.31
C GLN A 247 14.49 -8.58 8.36
N GLY A 248 13.22 -8.16 8.31
CA GLY A 248 12.79 -6.98 7.52
C GLY A 248 12.52 -7.25 6.03
N ARG A 249 12.76 -8.46 5.56
CA ARG A 249 12.66 -8.83 4.13
C ARG A 249 11.95 -10.14 3.87
N TYR A 250 11.42 -10.28 2.66
CA TYR A 250 11.01 -11.58 2.13
C TYR A 250 12.19 -12.31 1.52
N ALA A 251 12.39 -13.56 1.95
CA ALA A 251 13.41 -14.45 1.45
C ALA A 251 12.77 -15.71 0.86
N VAL A 252 13.25 -16.18 -0.30
CA VAL A 252 12.82 -17.48 -0.82
C VAL A 252 13.60 -18.57 -0.12
N SER A 253 12.87 -19.53 0.44
CA SER A 253 13.42 -20.70 1.12
C SER A 253 13.05 -21.97 0.36
N LEU A 254 13.88 -22.99 0.51
CA LEU A 254 13.73 -24.29 -0.12
C LEU A 254 13.94 -25.41 0.89
N ARG A 255 13.19 -26.51 0.71
CA ARG A 255 13.38 -27.74 1.47
C ARG A 255 13.14 -28.96 0.58
N ARG A 256 13.92 -30.02 0.78
CA ARG A 256 13.69 -31.32 0.13
C ARG A 256 13.14 -32.37 1.11
N ARG A 257 12.33 -33.29 0.60
CA ARG A 257 11.90 -34.51 1.28
C ARG A 257 12.34 -35.72 0.46
N SER A 258 12.99 -36.69 1.12
CA SER A 258 13.24 -38.00 0.52
C SER A 258 12.16 -39.00 0.91
N GLY A 259 11.70 -39.79 -0.07
CA GLY A 259 10.61 -40.77 0.05
C GLY A 259 9.19 -40.19 -0.07
N SER A 260 8.19 -41.07 -0.09
CA SER A 260 6.76 -40.73 -0.06
C SER A 260 6.21 -40.78 1.38
N GLY A 261 5.25 -39.92 1.72
CA GLY A 261 4.59 -39.90 3.03
C GLY A 261 5.44 -39.30 4.16
N ALA A 262 5.58 -39.99 5.29
CA ALA A 262 6.39 -39.59 6.46
C ALA A 262 7.92 -39.63 6.23
N GLY A 263 8.34 -39.44 4.97
CA GLY A 263 9.74 -39.32 4.57
C GLY A 263 10.46 -38.23 5.37
N ARG A 264 11.78 -38.36 5.50
CA ARG A 264 12.57 -37.44 6.33
C ARG A 264 12.70 -36.11 5.62
N LEU A 265 12.04 -35.08 6.15
CA LEU A 265 12.24 -33.72 5.72
C LEU A 265 13.70 -33.28 5.98
N GLY A 266 14.36 -32.74 4.96
CA GLY A 266 15.70 -32.16 5.08
C GLY A 266 15.72 -30.85 5.88
N PRO A 267 16.87 -30.17 5.98
CA PRO A 267 16.93 -28.82 6.54
C PRO A 267 16.24 -27.79 5.62
N VAL A 268 15.81 -26.68 6.21
CA VAL A 268 15.36 -25.49 5.45
C VAL A 268 16.59 -24.71 4.99
N HIS A 269 16.62 -24.36 3.71
CA HIS A 269 17.68 -23.55 3.10
C HIS A 269 17.10 -22.23 2.61
N VAL A 270 17.55 -21.11 3.18
CA VAL A 270 17.20 -19.77 2.67
C VAL A 270 18.08 -19.51 1.45
N LEU A 271 17.46 -19.37 0.27
CA LEU A 271 18.16 -19.22 -1.00
C LEU A 271 18.61 -17.77 -1.23
N THR A 272 17.81 -16.79 -0.80
CA THR A 272 18.03 -15.38 -1.09
C THR A 272 18.42 -14.57 0.15
N GLY A 273 19.26 -13.56 -0.04
CA GLY A 273 19.58 -12.53 0.94
C GLY A 273 19.92 -11.21 0.28
N GLY A 274 20.54 -10.29 1.03
CA GLY A 274 20.48 -8.87 0.74
C GLY A 274 19.24 -8.22 1.39
N THR A 275 18.83 -7.06 0.89
CA THR A 275 17.73 -6.25 1.45
C THR A 275 16.51 -6.16 0.54
N ASP A 276 16.60 -6.71 -0.67
CA ASP A 276 15.50 -6.82 -1.63
C ASP A 276 14.50 -7.91 -1.19
N TYR A 277 13.26 -7.79 -1.66
CA TYR A 277 12.24 -8.81 -1.48
C TYR A 277 12.36 -9.88 -2.54
N ALA A 278 12.38 -11.14 -2.11
CA ALA A 278 12.25 -12.28 -2.98
C ALA A 278 10.89 -12.96 -2.77
N LEU A 279 10.06 -12.98 -3.82
CA LEU A 279 8.66 -13.41 -3.77
C LEU A 279 8.31 -14.35 -4.94
N HIS A 280 7.11 -14.92 -4.89
CA HIS A 280 6.52 -15.73 -5.96
C HIS A 280 7.44 -16.87 -6.45
N PRO A 281 7.89 -17.77 -5.56
CA PRO A 281 8.75 -18.86 -5.98
C PRO A 281 7.99 -19.84 -6.89
N SER A 282 8.67 -20.37 -7.90
CA SER A 282 8.19 -21.48 -8.73
C SER A 282 9.29 -22.51 -8.89
N LEU A 283 8.94 -23.80 -8.85
CA LEU A 283 9.89 -24.90 -8.95
C LEU A 283 9.65 -25.77 -10.19
N ALA A 284 10.73 -26.29 -10.77
CA ALA A 284 10.68 -27.33 -11.78
C ALA A 284 11.91 -28.23 -11.69
N ALA A 285 11.79 -29.51 -12.03
CA ALA A 285 12.91 -30.44 -12.11
C ALA A 285 13.08 -30.92 -13.56
N THR A 286 14.25 -30.67 -14.17
CA THR A 286 14.55 -31.11 -15.53
C THR A 286 14.83 -32.61 -15.58
N ALA A 287 14.74 -33.21 -16.77
CA ALA A 287 14.87 -34.66 -16.97
C ALA A 287 16.24 -35.24 -16.55
N ASP A 288 17.27 -34.40 -16.45
CA ASP A 288 18.59 -34.75 -15.92
C ASP A 288 18.65 -34.78 -14.38
N GLY A 289 17.54 -34.45 -13.70
CA GLY A 289 17.40 -34.42 -12.25
C GLY A 289 17.76 -33.08 -11.60
N ARG A 290 18.12 -32.05 -12.38
CA ARG A 290 18.47 -30.73 -11.85
C ARG A 290 17.21 -29.99 -11.38
N LEU A 291 17.28 -29.43 -10.17
CA LEU A 291 16.22 -28.61 -9.60
C LEU A 291 16.42 -27.15 -9.98
N TRP A 292 15.36 -26.51 -10.44
CA TRP A 292 15.32 -25.09 -10.79
C TRP A 292 14.30 -24.36 -9.92
N CYS A 293 14.64 -23.12 -9.55
CA CYS A 293 13.77 -22.21 -8.81
C CYS A 293 13.73 -20.86 -9.54
N ALA A 294 12.53 -20.38 -9.85
CA ALA A 294 12.30 -19.00 -10.25
C ALA A 294 11.72 -18.20 -9.08
N PHE A 295 11.98 -16.90 -9.03
CA PHE A 295 11.38 -15.97 -8.08
C PHE A 295 11.57 -14.51 -8.52
N ASP A 296 10.67 -13.65 -8.09
CA ASP A 296 10.81 -12.20 -8.23
C ASP A 296 11.91 -11.67 -7.30
N VAL A 297 12.56 -10.58 -7.73
CA VAL A 297 13.48 -9.76 -6.95
C VAL A 297 13.01 -8.32 -7.05
N ILE A 298 12.49 -7.80 -5.96
CA ILE A 298 11.81 -6.50 -5.89
C ILE A 298 12.53 -5.61 -4.88
N THR A 299 13.02 -4.47 -5.36
CA THR A 299 13.57 -3.42 -4.51
C THR A 299 12.47 -2.40 -4.24
N VAL A 300 12.24 -2.08 -2.96
CA VAL A 300 11.27 -1.04 -2.55
C VAL A 300 11.96 -0.07 -1.60
N THR A 301 12.33 1.12 -2.08
CA THR A 301 12.96 2.14 -1.23
C THR A 301 11.97 2.66 -0.19
N GLY A 302 12.42 2.83 1.06
CA GLY A 302 11.63 3.49 2.11
C GLY A 302 10.36 2.76 2.59
N HIS A 303 10.14 1.50 2.19
CA HIS A 303 8.92 0.77 2.53
C HIS A 303 8.65 0.73 4.04
N GLY A 304 7.44 1.11 4.45
CA GLY A 304 6.99 1.07 5.83
C GLY A 304 7.42 2.28 6.66
N ALA A 305 7.93 3.34 6.02
CA ALA A 305 8.34 4.58 6.66
C ALA A 305 7.25 5.66 6.62
N SER A 306 7.25 6.56 7.60
CA SER A 306 6.36 7.72 7.68
C SER A 306 6.51 8.73 6.54
N GLY A 307 7.62 8.68 5.79
CA GLY A 307 7.92 9.58 4.67
C GLY A 307 8.28 11.02 5.11
N PRO A 308 7.52 12.05 4.72
CA PRO A 308 7.92 13.46 4.73
C PRO A 308 8.11 14.09 6.12
N THR A 309 7.67 13.45 7.22
CA THR A 309 7.86 14.00 8.58
C THR A 309 9.24 13.79 9.16
N ARG A 310 9.98 12.78 8.68
CA ARG A 310 11.26 12.42 9.27
C ARG A 310 12.28 13.55 9.14
N LEU A 311 13.07 13.73 10.19
CA LEU A 311 14.23 14.62 10.20
C LEU A 311 15.53 13.83 9.99
N LYS A 312 16.53 14.47 9.39
CA LYS A 312 17.87 13.88 9.27
C LYS A 312 18.73 14.27 10.46
N ARG A 313 19.69 13.41 10.83
CA ARG A 313 20.77 13.80 11.75
C ARG A 313 21.50 15.02 11.19
N ARG A 314 21.89 15.96 12.07
CA ARG A 314 22.62 17.15 11.65
C ARG A 314 23.95 16.81 10.93
N PRO A 315 24.38 17.57 9.90
CA PRO A 315 25.52 17.23 9.05
C PRO A 315 26.87 16.99 9.75
N ASP A 316 27.10 17.62 10.91
CA ASP A 316 28.36 17.53 11.67
C ASP A 316 28.30 16.51 12.83
N ALA A 317 27.22 15.71 12.93
CA ALA A 317 27.14 14.62 13.91
C ALA A 317 28.03 13.43 13.48
N ALA A 318 28.44 12.61 14.45
CA ALA A 318 29.13 11.35 14.14
C ALA A 318 28.26 10.50 13.19
N ALA A 319 28.88 9.91 12.17
CA ALA A 319 28.18 9.03 11.24
C ALA A 319 27.54 7.87 12.01
N ASP A 320 26.23 7.75 11.88
CA ASP A 320 25.47 6.61 12.40
C ASP A 320 25.19 5.69 11.20
N PRO A 321 25.90 4.56 11.08
CA PRO A 321 25.73 3.64 9.95
C PRO A 321 24.33 2.99 9.91
N THR A 322 23.51 3.20 10.94
CA THR A 322 22.11 2.74 11.03
C THR A 322 21.09 3.86 10.79
N ALA A 323 21.51 5.09 10.56
CA ALA A 323 20.64 6.24 10.25
C ALA A 323 20.72 6.53 8.75
N SER A 324 19.97 5.80 7.94
CA SER A 324 19.88 6.14 6.52
C SER A 324 19.17 7.48 6.33
N GLN A 325 19.73 8.33 5.47
CA GLN A 325 19.06 9.51 4.92
C GLN A 325 18.23 9.16 3.67
N ASP A 326 18.27 7.90 3.20
CA ASP A 326 17.54 7.44 2.04
C ASP A 326 16.03 7.35 2.36
N GLY A 327 15.20 7.76 1.40
CA GLY A 327 13.76 7.98 1.61
C GLY A 327 13.39 9.36 2.19
N MET A 328 14.38 10.22 2.50
CA MET A 328 14.14 11.63 2.80
C MET A 328 14.07 12.44 1.50
N ARG A 329 13.00 13.23 1.32
CA ARG A 329 12.79 14.09 0.16
C ARG A 329 13.97 15.04 -0.13
N ALA A 330 14.34 15.19 -1.40
CA ALA A 330 15.21 16.28 -1.84
C ALA A 330 14.48 17.62 -1.67
N PRO A 331 15.07 18.63 -0.99
CA PRO A 331 14.40 19.89 -0.70
C PRO A 331 13.77 20.55 -1.93
N GLY A 332 12.45 20.60 -1.97
CA GLY A 332 11.71 21.27 -3.02
C GLY A 332 11.20 20.41 -4.17
N ALA A 333 11.70 19.20 -4.42
CA ALA A 333 11.37 18.42 -5.62
C ALA A 333 9.87 18.45 -5.99
N SER A 334 9.57 18.79 -7.25
CA SER A 334 8.23 19.13 -7.78
C SER A 334 7.26 17.96 -7.77
N VAL A 335 7.77 16.78 -8.09
CA VAL A 335 7.06 15.52 -7.92
C VAL A 335 7.53 14.99 -6.57
N PRO A 336 6.64 14.82 -5.58
CA PRO A 336 6.99 14.09 -4.37
C PRO A 336 7.62 12.75 -4.79
N PRO A 337 8.88 12.45 -4.46
CA PRO A 337 9.41 11.09 -4.61
C PRO A 337 8.53 10.05 -3.92
N GLU A 338 7.64 10.48 -3.03
CA GLU A 338 6.61 9.69 -2.37
C GLU A 338 5.44 9.25 -3.30
N LEU A 339 5.22 9.94 -4.43
CA LEU A 339 4.37 9.47 -5.55
C LEU A 339 5.17 8.68 -6.61
N LEU A 340 6.49 8.62 -6.46
CA LEU A 340 7.37 7.82 -7.30
C LEU A 340 7.87 6.66 -6.47
N PRO A 341 7.11 5.56 -6.35
CA PRO A 341 7.67 4.36 -5.76
C PRO A 341 8.98 4.06 -6.52
N GLU A 342 10.13 4.17 -5.84
CA GLU A 342 11.39 3.59 -6.31
C GLU A 342 11.27 2.07 -6.18
N VAL A 343 10.34 1.51 -6.95
CA VAL A 343 10.16 0.10 -7.15
C VAL A 343 10.87 -0.26 -8.42
N SER A 344 11.81 -1.18 -8.28
CA SER A 344 12.32 -1.92 -9.42
C SER A 344 12.03 -3.39 -9.18
N ALA A 345 11.59 -4.05 -10.23
CA ALA A 345 11.33 -5.48 -10.22
C ALA A 345 12.13 -6.14 -11.32
N THR A 346 12.74 -7.26 -10.98
CA THR A 346 13.29 -8.24 -11.91
C THR A 346 12.90 -9.62 -11.42
N PHE A 347 13.26 -10.68 -12.14
CA PHE A 347 13.15 -12.04 -11.61
C PHE A 347 14.44 -12.79 -11.89
N ARG A 348 14.61 -13.93 -11.21
CA ARG A 348 15.75 -14.83 -11.39
C ARG A 348 15.25 -16.24 -11.61
N VAL A 349 16.03 -17.02 -12.35
CA VAL A 349 15.85 -18.47 -12.51
C VAL A 349 17.19 -19.14 -12.26
N VAL A 350 17.27 -19.90 -11.17
CA VAL A 350 18.51 -20.50 -10.68
C VAL A 350 18.40 -22.02 -10.60
N ALA A 351 19.45 -22.71 -11.02
CA ALA A 351 19.65 -24.11 -10.70
C ALA A 351 20.15 -24.22 -9.25
N VAL A 352 19.61 -25.20 -8.52
CA VAL A 352 19.88 -25.39 -7.08
C VAL A 352 20.66 -26.68 -6.83
N ASP A 353 21.95 -26.52 -6.53
CA ASP A 353 22.86 -27.60 -6.20
C ASP A 353 23.07 -27.69 -4.67
N GLU A 354 22.68 -28.81 -4.07
CA GLU A 354 22.99 -29.08 -2.66
C GLU A 354 24.35 -29.77 -2.56
N THR A 355 25.22 -29.24 -1.71
CA THR A 355 26.55 -29.78 -1.44
C THR A 355 26.72 -30.05 0.05
N GLU A 356 27.77 -30.77 0.44
CA GLU A 356 28.13 -30.98 1.86
C GLU A 356 28.38 -29.65 2.61
N HIS A 357 28.61 -28.55 1.87
CA HIS A 357 28.89 -27.21 2.39
C HIS A 357 27.70 -26.24 2.29
N GLY A 358 26.50 -26.73 1.94
CA GLY A 358 25.29 -25.92 1.79
C GLY A 358 24.78 -25.85 0.35
N VAL A 359 23.86 -24.91 0.08
CA VAL A 359 23.23 -24.72 -1.23
C VAL A 359 24.05 -23.75 -2.08
N GLN A 360 24.29 -24.13 -3.34
CA GLN A 360 24.87 -23.27 -4.36
C GLN A 360 23.82 -22.97 -5.43
N LEU A 361 23.76 -21.71 -5.85
CA LEU A 361 22.86 -21.24 -6.90
C LEU A 361 23.66 -20.95 -8.16
N ARG A 362 23.14 -21.38 -9.31
CA ARG A 362 23.77 -21.15 -10.62
C ARG A 362 22.77 -20.62 -11.62
N GLU A 363 23.17 -19.60 -12.35
CA GLU A 363 22.39 -19.04 -13.45
C GLU A 363 22.82 -19.63 -14.79
N ALA A 364 21.87 -19.76 -15.71
CA ALA A 364 22.16 -20.06 -17.10
C ALA A 364 22.62 -18.79 -17.84
N PRO A 365 23.48 -18.90 -18.86
CA PRO A 365 23.83 -17.76 -19.70
C PRO A 365 22.61 -17.18 -20.44
N GLY A 366 22.67 -15.89 -20.75
CA GLY A 366 21.58 -15.14 -21.37
C GLY A 366 20.84 -14.24 -20.38
N GLU A 367 20.10 -13.27 -20.91
CA GLU A 367 19.35 -12.30 -20.10
C GLU A 367 17.87 -12.68 -20.01
N LEU A 368 17.31 -12.55 -18.81
CA LEU A 368 15.88 -12.69 -18.55
C LEU A 368 15.20 -11.32 -18.69
N ALA A 369 14.10 -11.29 -19.43
CA ALA A 369 13.31 -10.09 -19.74
C ALA A 369 14.14 -8.85 -20.15
N PRO A 370 15.10 -8.98 -21.10
CA PRO A 370 15.95 -7.86 -21.49
C PRO A 370 15.12 -6.71 -22.06
N SER A 371 15.29 -5.50 -21.50
CA SER A 371 14.52 -4.29 -21.84
C SER A 371 13.00 -4.43 -21.72
N VAL A 372 12.50 -5.35 -20.90
CA VAL A 372 11.07 -5.53 -20.66
C VAL A 372 10.73 -5.22 -19.21
N ASN A 373 9.78 -4.30 -19.00
CA ASN A 373 9.35 -3.91 -17.66
C ASN A 373 8.50 -5.01 -17.02
N VAL A 374 8.82 -5.38 -15.78
CA VAL A 374 8.06 -6.36 -14.98
C VAL A 374 7.61 -5.79 -13.62
N VAL A 375 7.66 -4.47 -13.44
CA VAL A 375 7.10 -3.81 -12.24
C VAL A 375 5.58 -4.07 -12.14
N PRO A 376 5.02 -4.27 -10.93
CA PRO A 376 5.69 -4.36 -9.63
C PRO A 376 6.32 -5.75 -9.36
N SER A 377 5.97 -6.77 -10.16
CA SER A 377 6.49 -8.13 -10.09
C SER A 377 6.23 -8.91 -11.39
N ALA A 378 7.10 -9.86 -11.74
CA ALA A 378 6.97 -10.69 -12.94
C ALA A 378 6.08 -11.92 -12.74
N MET A 379 5.86 -12.37 -11.50
CA MET A 379 5.09 -13.59 -11.17
C MET A 379 5.54 -14.82 -11.98
N PRO A 380 6.83 -15.22 -11.88
CA PRO A 380 7.40 -16.23 -12.78
C PRO A 380 6.90 -17.63 -12.46
N ARG A 381 6.53 -18.40 -13.50
CA ARG A 381 6.15 -19.82 -13.40
C ARG A 381 7.05 -20.67 -14.30
N LEU A 382 7.51 -21.80 -13.76
CA LEU A 382 8.40 -22.73 -14.43
C LEU A 382 7.69 -24.01 -14.85
N VAL A 383 8.09 -24.54 -16.00
CA VAL A 383 7.76 -25.91 -16.41
C VAL A 383 8.95 -26.56 -17.09
N ALA A 384 9.30 -27.77 -16.66
CA ALA A 384 10.32 -28.59 -17.33
C ALA A 384 9.72 -29.29 -18.55
N THR A 385 10.46 -29.34 -19.64
CA THR A 385 9.98 -29.88 -20.91
C THR A 385 10.52 -31.29 -21.19
N PRO A 386 9.80 -32.14 -21.94
CA PRO A 386 10.18 -33.55 -22.14
C PRO A 386 11.50 -33.76 -22.89
N ASP A 387 11.93 -32.76 -23.66
CA ASP A 387 13.21 -32.72 -24.35
C ASP A 387 14.40 -32.35 -23.44
N GLY A 388 14.15 -32.19 -22.13
CA GLY A 388 15.13 -31.86 -21.11
C GLY A 388 15.35 -30.35 -20.90
N GLY A 389 14.54 -29.51 -21.56
CA GLY A 389 14.58 -28.06 -21.44
C GLY A 389 13.77 -27.51 -20.27
N LEU A 390 13.67 -26.19 -20.22
CA LEU A 390 12.90 -25.44 -19.23
C LEU A 390 12.26 -24.23 -19.91
N VAL A 391 11.01 -23.92 -19.55
CA VAL A 391 10.32 -22.69 -19.97
C VAL A 391 9.91 -21.92 -18.73
N VAL A 392 10.13 -20.60 -18.75
CA VAL A 392 9.58 -19.65 -17.77
C VAL A 392 8.50 -18.82 -18.44
N GLY A 393 7.33 -18.75 -17.84
CA GLY A 393 6.25 -17.81 -18.17
C GLY A 393 6.19 -16.71 -17.12
N TYR A 394 5.95 -15.47 -17.53
CA TYR A 394 5.94 -14.31 -16.65
C TYR A 394 5.07 -13.18 -17.21
N ARG A 395 4.84 -12.14 -16.40
CA ARG A 395 4.01 -10.97 -16.73
C ARG A 395 4.89 -9.77 -17.06
N VAL A 396 4.47 -9.03 -18.08
CA VAL A 396 5.16 -7.85 -18.62
C VAL A 396 4.27 -6.65 -18.46
N HIS A 397 4.76 -5.62 -17.77
CA HIS A 397 4.06 -4.37 -17.57
C HIS A 397 4.22 -3.46 -18.79
N ARG A 398 3.09 -2.96 -19.30
CA ARG A 398 3.02 -2.03 -20.41
C ARG A 398 2.34 -0.74 -19.95
N GLN A 399 3.02 0.37 -20.17
CA GLN A 399 2.55 1.71 -19.83
C GLN A 399 2.48 2.57 -21.09
N LEU A 400 1.35 3.23 -21.29
CA LEU A 400 1.08 4.19 -22.34
C LEU A 400 0.62 5.51 -21.70
N PRO A 401 0.79 6.65 -22.37
CA PRO A 401 0.25 7.94 -21.92
C PRO A 401 -1.25 7.89 -21.58
N LEU A 402 -1.68 8.82 -20.72
CA LEU A 402 -3.05 8.95 -20.19
C LEU A 402 -3.49 7.75 -19.32
N MET A 403 -2.64 7.40 -18.35
CA MET A 403 -2.90 6.41 -17.29
C MET A 403 -3.27 5.02 -17.83
N THR A 404 -2.80 4.69 -19.03
CA THR A 404 -3.15 3.42 -19.69
C THR A 404 -2.06 2.41 -19.39
N TYR A 405 -2.38 1.41 -18.57
CA TYR A 405 -1.46 0.34 -18.27
C TYR A 405 -2.14 -1.03 -18.27
N TYR A 406 -1.35 -2.06 -18.51
CA TYR A 406 -1.78 -3.45 -18.51
C TYR A 406 -0.60 -4.39 -18.33
N TRP A 407 -0.89 -5.64 -17.98
CA TRP A 407 0.08 -6.72 -18.07
C TRP A 407 -0.26 -7.63 -19.23
N GLU A 408 0.75 -8.06 -19.97
CA GLU A 408 0.65 -9.14 -20.95
C GLU A 408 1.55 -10.31 -20.53
N ALA A 409 1.22 -11.52 -20.99
CA ALA A 409 2.05 -12.68 -20.74
C ALA A 409 3.26 -12.69 -21.69
N ALA A 410 4.38 -13.20 -21.19
CA ALA A 410 5.55 -13.55 -21.96
C ALA A 410 6.12 -14.89 -21.51
N ALA A 411 6.95 -15.48 -22.36
CA ALA A 411 7.72 -16.67 -22.03
C ALA A 411 9.14 -16.59 -22.57
N GLN A 412 10.07 -17.27 -21.91
CA GLN A 412 11.43 -17.51 -22.38
C GLN A 412 11.78 -18.99 -22.24
N VAL A 413 12.54 -19.50 -23.20
CA VAL A 413 12.94 -20.90 -23.28
C VAL A 413 14.42 -21.00 -22.92
N LEU A 414 14.77 -21.93 -22.05
CA LEU A 414 16.15 -22.28 -21.76
C LEU A 414 16.54 -23.50 -22.59
N GLY A 415 17.36 -23.26 -23.61
CA GLY A 415 17.90 -24.29 -24.50
C GLY A 415 19.39 -24.59 -24.25
N PRO A 416 20.04 -25.34 -25.17
CA PRO A 416 21.44 -25.76 -25.05
C PRO A 416 22.47 -24.63 -25.04
N ALA A 417 22.09 -23.43 -25.50
CA ALA A 417 22.96 -22.26 -25.58
C ALA A 417 22.69 -21.20 -24.49
N GLY A 418 21.70 -21.43 -23.61
CA GLY A 418 21.22 -20.45 -22.64
C GLY A 418 19.79 -20.01 -22.87
N TRP A 419 19.39 -18.91 -22.21
CA TRP A 419 18.09 -18.29 -22.40
C TRP A 419 17.94 -17.73 -23.81
N GLU A 420 16.86 -18.15 -24.49
CA GLU A 420 16.44 -17.57 -25.75
C GLU A 420 15.79 -16.18 -25.52
N PRO A 421 15.77 -15.32 -26.55
CA PRO A 421 15.03 -14.07 -26.51
C PRO A 421 13.54 -14.27 -26.15
N PRO A 422 12.89 -13.25 -25.56
CA PRO A 422 11.51 -13.38 -25.11
C PRO A 422 10.52 -13.59 -26.26
N VAL A 423 9.43 -14.30 -25.93
CA VAL A 423 8.21 -14.39 -26.74
C VAL A 423 7.08 -13.71 -25.98
N THR A 424 6.60 -12.56 -26.46
CA THR A 424 5.42 -11.88 -25.87
C THR A 424 4.12 -12.39 -26.49
N ILE A 425 3.03 -12.39 -25.72
CA ILE A 425 1.77 -13.02 -26.11
C ILE A 425 0.68 -11.95 -26.26
N GLY A 426 0.37 -11.59 -27.50
CA GLY A 426 -0.69 -10.64 -27.81
C GLY A 426 -2.09 -11.16 -27.45
N GLY A 427 -2.97 -10.24 -27.08
CA GLY A 427 -4.35 -10.54 -26.63
C GLY A 427 -4.45 -10.97 -25.17
N THR A 428 -3.40 -10.79 -24.38
CA THR A 428 -3.35 -11.15 -22.95
C THR A 428 -3.26 -9.92 -22.04
N ASP A 429 -3.65 -8.76 -22.57
CA ASP A 429 -3.78 -7.49 -21.85
C ASP A 429 -4.86 -7.62 -20.77
N ALA A 430 -4.42 -7.68 -19.51
CA ALA A 430 -5.26 -7.90 -18.34
C ALA A 430 -4.62 -7.31 -17.07
N THR A 431 -5.23 -7.57 -15.92
CA THR A 431 -4.64 -7.31 -14.60
C THR A 431 -3.40 -8.19 -14.37
N LEU A 432 -2.64 -7.86 -13.33
CA LEU A 432 -1.53 -8.69 -12.88
C LEU A 432 -2.08 -9.95 -12.18
N GLU A 433 -1.95 -11.08 -12.86
CA GLU A 433 -2.24 -12.43 -12.34
C GLU A 433 -1.15 -13.40 -12.81
N GLU A 434 -0.88 -14.45 -12.03
CA GLU A 434 0.07 -15.49 -12.40
C GLU A 434 -0.36 -16.21 -13.71
N PRO A 435 0.55 -16.43 -14.68
CA PRO A 435 0.28 -17.29 -15.82
C PRO A 435 0.30 -18.77 -15.39
N SER A 436 -0.45 -19.64 -16.04
CA SER A 436 -0.40 -21.09 -15.79
C SER A 436 0.23 -21.83 -16.96
N LEU A 437 1.11 -22.79 -16.68
CA LEU A 437 1.88 -23.52 -17.68
C LEU A 437 1.64 -25.04 -17.60
N ALA A 438 1.54 -25.69 -18.76
CA ALA A 438 1.51 -27.14 -18.85
C ALA A 438 2.17 -27.64 -20.14
N VAL A 439 2.67 -28.88 -20.15
CA VAL A 439 3.33 -29.46 -21.33
C VAL A 439 2.29 -30.15 -22.22
N ALA A 440 2.14 -29.72 -23.46
CA ALA A 440 1.26 -30.37 -24.43
C ALA A 440 1.76 -31.76 -24.85
N ALA A 441 0.88 -32.56 -25.45
CA ALA A 441 1.21 -33.90 -25.94
C ALA A 441 2.28 -33.91 -27.05
N ASP A 442 2.43 -32.82 -27.79
CA ASP A 442 3.47 -32.65 -28.83
C ASP A 442 4.83 -32.17 -28.27
N GLY A 443 4.92 -31.96 -26.95
CA GLY A 443 6.13 -31.50 -26.26
C GLY A 443 6.26 -29.99 -26.12
N SER A 444 5.40 -29.20 -26.76
CA SER A 444 5.34 -27.74 -26.57
C SER A 444 4.78 -27.36 -25.20
N VAL A 445 4.88 -26.09 -24.82
CA VAL A 445 4.30 -25.55 -23.58
C VAL A 445 3.04 -24.77 -23.89
N LEU A 446 1.93 -25.13 -23.23
CA LEU A 446 0.70 -24.35 -23.18
C LEU A 446 0.82 -23.30 -22.07
N LEU A 447 0.47 -22.06 -22.40
CA LEU A 447 0.35 -20.96 -21.45
C LEU A 447 -1.10 -20.50 -21.40
N ALA A 448 -1.73 -20.62 -20.24
CA ALA A 448 -3.06 -20.10 -19.95
C ALA A 448 -2.96 -18.83 -19.08
N THR A 449 -3.70 -17.80 -19.45
CA THR A 449 -3.73 -16.51 -18.74
C THR A 449 -5.05 -15.80 -19.00
N GLN A 450 -5.36 -14.76 -18.25
CA GLN A 450 -6.48 -13.86 -18.55
C GLN A 450 -6.11 -12.87 -19.66
N GLY A 451 -7.10 -12.48 -20.47
CA GLY A 451 -7.13 -11.26 -21.28
C GLY A 451 -8.47 -10.56 -21.03
N ASP A 452 -8.51 -9.24 -20.98
CA ASP A 452 -9.78 -8.51 -20.87
C ASP A 452 -9.99 -7.49 -22.00
N GLY A 453 -9.00 -7.24 -22.87
CA GLY A 453 -9.12 -6.31 -24.00
C GLY A 453 -8.98 -4.84 -23.60
N ARG A 454 -8.39 -4.55 -22.43
CA ARG A 454 -8.22 -3.18 -21.91
C ARG A 454 -7.37 -2.29 -22.79
N LEU A 455 -6.38 -2.82 -23.50
CA LEU A 455 -5.58 -2.03 -24.42
C LEU A 455 -6.45 -1.50 -25.55
N ASP A 456 -7.24 -2.38 -26.17
CA ASP A 456 -8.10 -2.01 -27.29
C ASP A 456 -9.11 -0.94 -26.86
N ARG A 457 -9.77 -1.14 -25.72
CA ARG A 457 -10.71 -0.12 -25.22
C ARG A 457 -10.02 1.18 -24.82
N ALA A 458 -8.83 1.14 -24.22
CA ALA A 458 -8.07 2.34 -23.89
C ALA A 458 -7.68 3.14 -25.15
N LEU A 459 -7.26 2.46 -26.21
CA LEU A 459 -6.95 3.10 -27.49
C LEU A 459 -8.20 3.76 -28.12
N HIS A 460 -9.34 3.06 -28.12
CA HIS A 460 -10.61 3.62 -28.60
C HIS A 460 -11.11 4.80 -27.73
N TRP A 461 -11.04 4.65 -26.41
CA TRP A 461 -11.59 5.63 -25.48
C TRP A 461 -10.80 6.93 -25.50
N THR A 462 -9.47 6.86 -25.65
CA THR A 462 -8.65 8.06 -25.77
C THR A 462 -9.04 8.92 -27.00
N GLU A 463 -9.54 8.34 -28.10
CA GLU A 463 -10.12 9.11 -29.22
C GLU A 463 -11.33 9.99 -28.86
N GLY A 464 -12.04 9.67 -27.77
CA GLY A 464 -13.22 10.40 -27.28
C GLY A 464 -12.92 11.73 -26.58
N PHE A 465 -11.67 12.00 -26.18
CA PHE A 465 -11.27 13.26 -25.52
C PHE A 465 -11.39 14.52 -26.43
N GLY A 466 -11.79 14.34 -27.70
CA GLY A 466 -12.08 15.39 -28.67
C GLY A 466 -13.51 15.96 -28.66
N GLY A 467 -14.28 15.81 -27.57
CA GLY A 467 -15.57 16.49 -27.41
C GLY A 467 -16.82 15.69 -27.78
N ARG A 468 -16.87 14.39 -27.44
CA ARG A 468 -18.15 13.67 -27.35
C ARG A 468 -18.35 13.16 -25.93
N GLU A 469 -19.46 13.58 -25.32
CA GLU A 469 -19.94 13.10 -24.01
C GLU A 469 -19.90 11.57 -23.97
N CYS A 470 -19.43 11.02 -22.84
CA CYS A 470 -19.51 9.60 -22.56
C CYS A 470 -21.00 9.21 -22.48
N PRO A 471 -21.53 8.35 -23.37
CA PRO A 471 -22.96 8.08 -23.43
C PRO A 471 -23.52 7.29 -22.23
N TYR A 472 -22.67 6.85 -21.30
CA TYR A 472 -23.04 6.05 -20.12
C TYR A 472 -22.85 6.80 -18.78
N LEU A 473 -22.62 8.11 -18.81
CA LEU A 473 -22.51 8.95 -17.61
C LEU A 473 -23.76 8.93 -16.71
N ALA A 474 -24.93 8.68 -17.28
CA ALA A 474 -26.22 8.95 -16.65
C ALA A 474 -26.99 7.72 -16.16
N ASP A 475 -26.59 6.50 -16.56
CA ASP A 475 -27.33 5.29 -16.19
C ASP A 475 -26.57 4.55 -15.08
N HIS A 476 -27.10 4.66 -13.85
CA HIS A 476 -26.98 3.76 -12.67
C HIS A 476 -26.33 4.31 -11.39
N HIS A 477 -26.97 3.94 -10.27
CA HIS A 477 -26.40 3.79 -8.93
C HIS A 477 -25.34 2.66 -8.92
N GLY A 478 -24.14 2.90 -9.47
CA GLY A 478 -22.99 2.00 -9.30
C GLY A 478 -22.30 1.45 -10.55
N SER A 479 -22.65 1.87 -11.78
CA SER A 479 -21.77 1.61 -12.95
C SER A 479 -20.99 2.88 -13.30
N VAL A 480 -19.84 2.96 -12.67
CA VAL A 480 -18.90 4.08 -12.64
C VAL A 480 -18.31 4.43 -14.02
N ILE A 481 -18.00 5.72 -14.22
CA ILE A 481 -17.46 6.36 -15.44
C ILE A 481 -16.38 5.58 -16.22
N TRP A 482 -15.55 4.76 -15.57
CA TRP A 482 -14.43 4.07 -16.21
C TRP A 482 -14.64 2.59 -16.53
N HIS A 483 -15.87 2.13 -16.77
CA HIS A 483 -16.11 0.89 -17.54
C HIS A 483 -15.34 0.85 -18.88
N GLY A 484 -14.88 1.99 -19.38
CA GLY A 484 -14.17 2.10 -20.65
C GLY A 484 -12.83 1.36 -20.76
N VAL A 485 -12.20 0.87 -19.69
CA VAL A 485 -10.89 0.16 -19.82
C VAL A 485 -10.94 -1.27 -19.29
N HIS A 486 -11.60 -1.55 -18.18
CA HIS A 486 -11.72 -2.92 -17.66
C HIS A 486 -12.84 -3.69 -18.37
N GLY A 487 -12.56 -4.93 -18.75
CA GLY A 487 -13.47 -5.78 -19.52
C GLY A 487 -13.92 -6.97 -18.72
N ALA A 488 -14.92 -7.69 -19.25
CA ALA A 488 -15.16 -9.04 -18.81
C ALA A 488 -13.90 -9.86 -19.14
N GLY A 489 -13.27 -10.44 -18.12
CA GLY A 489 -12.12 -11.30 -18.32
C GLY A 489 -12.47 -12.50 -19.19
N GLN A 490 -11.51 -12.94 -19.98
CA GLN A 490 -11.58 -14.10 -20.85
C GLN A 490 -10.33 -14.96 -20.65
N VAL A 491 -10.50 -16.27 -20.67
CA VAL A 491 -9.36 -17.18 -20.65
C VAL A 491 -8.68 -17.19 -22.02
N MET A 492 -7.39 -16.95 -22.03
CA MET A 492 -6.53 -16.89 -23.22
C MET A 492 -5.51 -18.01 -23.16
N LEU A 493 -5.32 -18.71 -24.28
CA LEU A 493 -4.39 -19.84 -24.40
C LEU A 493 -3.38 -19.58 -25.52
N ALA A 494 -2.10 -19.74 -25.23
CA ALA A 494 -1.01 -19.66 -26.19
C ALA A 494 -0.13 -20.91 -26.15
N GLN A 495 0.65 -21.12 -27.20
CA GLN A 495 1.58 -22.23 -27.32
C GLN A 495 3.00 -21.67 -27.52
N VAL A 496 3.95 -22.20 -26.76
CA VAL A 496 5.36 -21.81 -26.77
C VAL A 496 6.19 -23.04 -27.14
N SER A 497 7.05 -22.90 -28.14
CA SER A 497 7.95 -23.97 -28.57
C SER A 497 9.08 -24.20 -27.56
N THR A 498 9.68 -25.39 -27.60
CA THR A 498 10.84 -25.77 -26.78
C THR A 498 12.09 -25.87 -27.65
N SER A 499 13.27 -25.88 -27.03
CA SER A 499 14.56 -25.81 -27.74
C SER A 499 15.54 -26.92 -27.37
N GLY A 500 15.05 -28.08 -26.92
CA GLY A 500 15.91 -29.18 -26.49
C GLY A 500 16.41 -28.99 -25.05
N PRO A 501 17.46 -29.74 -24.65
CA PRO A 501 17.89 -29.80 -23.27
C PRO A 501 18.46 -28.46 -22.78
N ALA A 502 18.17 -28.12 -21.53
CA ALA A 502 18.75 -26.94 -20.87
C ALA A 502 20.28 -27.03 -20.88
N CYS A 503 20.95 -25.90 -21.13
CA CYS A 503 22.41 -25.84 -21.15
C CYS A 503 23.03 -26.25 -19.80
N ASP A 504 24.31 -26.62 -19.83
CA ASP A 504 25.08 -26.77 -18.61
C ASP A 504 25.35 -25.41 -17.94
N VAL A 505 25.02 -25.31 -16.65
CA VAL A 505 25.23 -24.10 -15.84
C VAL A 505 26.69 -24.02 -15.38
N ALA A 506 27.55 -23.46 -16.23
CA ALA A 506 28.98 -23.30 -15.95
C ALA A 506 29.44 -21.85 -16.15
N SER A 507 29.29 -20.99 -15.13
CA SER A 507 30.30 -19.96 -14.75
C SER A 507 29.84 -18.87 -13.77
N THR A 508 28.55 -18.59 -13.59
CA THR A 508 28.12 -17.59 -12.59
C THR A 508 27.70 -18.30 -11.30
N VAL A 509 28.66 -18.49 -10.39
CA VAL A 509 28.36 -18.99 -9.04
C VAL A 509 27.84 -17.83 -8.21
N VAL A 510 26.53 -17.78 -8.01
CA VAL A 510 25.95 -16.97 -6.95
C VAL A 510 26.13 -17.78 -5.66
N THR A 511 27.08 -17.37 -4.82
CA THR A 511 27.28 -18.01 -3.51
C THR A 511 26.03 -17.77 -2.67
N GLY A 512 25.43 -18.85 -2.16
CA GLY A 512 24.13 -18.81 -1.48
C GLY A 512 24.01 -17.68 -0.46
N GLY A 513 22.84 -17.05 -0.43
CA GLY A 513 22.50 -15.97 0.49
C GLY A 513 22.64 -14.55 -0.04
N GLU A 514 23.20 -14.28 -1.22
CA GLU A 514 23.17 -12.95 -1.85
C GLU A 514 22.91 -13.10 -3.35
N VAL A 515 21.63 -13.19 -3.74
CA VAL A 515 21.23 -13.29 -5.16
C VAL A 515 21.22 -11.91 -5.83
N VAL A 516 20.78 -10.89 -5.11
CA VAL A 516 20.94 -9.48 -5.43
C VAL A 516 20.92 -8.73 -4.10
N SER A 517 21.75 -7.70 -3.96
CA SER A 517 21.56 -6.68 -2.94
C SER A 517 21.76 -5.35 -3.64
N ALA A 518 20.67 -4.68 -3.99
CA ALA A 518 20.74 -3.27 -4.40
C ALA A 518 21.22 -2.36 -3.26
N GLY A 519 21.53 -2.92 -2.08
CA GLY A 519 21.87 -2.16 -0.90
C GLY A 519 20.67 -1.36 -0.42
N ARG A 520 19.43 -1.83 -0.67
CA ARG A 520 18.21 -1.20 -0.13
C ARG A 520 18.43 -0.92 1.34
N VAL A 521 18.31 0.35 1.72
CA VAL A 521 18.55 0.76 3.08
C VAL A 521 17.20 0.88 3.78
N GLU A 522 16.94 -0.02 4.73
CA GLU A 522 15.75 0.08 5.55
C GLU A 522 15.84 1.34 6.42
N SER A 523 14.78 2.15 6.38
CA SER A 523 14.65 3.35 7.21
C SER A 523 14.13 3.05 8.62
N ARG A 524 13.64 1.82 8.85
CA ARG A 524 12.93 1.43 10.08
C ARG A 524 13.84 1.22 11.27
N ARG A 525 13.40 1.77 12.40
CA ARG A 525 13.95 1.52 13.74
C ARG A 525 12.81 1.04 14.61
N TRP A 526 12.69 -0.27 14.77
CA TRP A 526 11.70 -0.86 15.68
C TRP A 526 12.20 -0.82 17.12
N PHE A 527 11.25 -0.71 18.06
CA PHE A 527 11.49 -1.03 19.46
C PHE A 527 11.61 -2.55 19.63
N GLY A 528 12.76 -3.14 19.26
CA GLY A 528 13.05 -4.57 19.41
C GLY A 528 12.21 -5.48 18.51
N ALA A 529 12.85 -6.45 17.85
CA ALA A 529 12.16 -7.44 17.01
C ALA A 529 11.30 -8.45 17.81
N ASP A 530 11.32 -8.38 19.14
CA ASP A 530 10.43 -9.14 20.00
C ASP A 530 9.16 -8.31 20.26
N ARG A 531 8.08 -8.66 19.56
CA ARG A 531 6.73 -8.16 19.88
C ARG A 531 6.51 -8.25 21.38
N SER A 532 6.19 -7.13 22.05
CA SER A 532 5.64 -7.21 23.39
C SER A 532 4.35 -8.04 23.30
N VAL A 533 4.34 -9.20 23.95
CA VAL A 533 3.16 -10.08 24.01
C VAL A 533 1.98 -9.35 24.66
N GLU A 534 2.27 -8.33 25.48
CA GLU A 534 1.28 -7.46 26.11
C GLU A 534 0.98 -6.23 25.24
N ARG A 535 -0.28 -6.06 24.86
CA ARG A 535 -0.79 -4.86 24.19
C ARG A 535 -1.08 -3.78 25.23
N TYR A 536 -0.86 -2.51 24.87
CA TYR A 536 -1.26 -1.38 25.71
C TYR A 536 -2.78 -1.39 25.93
N THR A 537 -3.22 -1.11 27.16
CA THR A 537 -4.63 -1.08 27.53
C THR A 537 -5.02 0.26 28.12
N ALA A 538 -6.21 0.74 27.73
CA ALA A 538 -6.82 1.96 28.23
C ALA A 538 -8.17 1.66 28.90
N GLY A 539 -8.13 1.24 30.17
CA GLY A 539 -9.33 0.77 30.86
C GLY A 539 -9.78 -0.59 30.30
N ASP A 540 -11.02 -0.67 29.82
CA ASP A 540 -11.57 -1.89 29.20
C ASP A 540 -11.21 -2.05 27.71
N TYR A 541 -10.39 -1.15 27.17
CA TYR A 541 -10.00 -1.14 25.77
C TYR A 541 -8.54 -1.55 25.58
N THR A 542 -8.25 -2.21 24.47
CA THR A 542 -6.92 -2.60 24.02
C THR A 542 -6.54 -1.79 22.78
N LEU A 543 -5.26 -1.43 22.66
CA LEU A 543 -4.73 -0.75 21.49
C LEU A 543 -4.51 -1.73 20.32
N PHE A 544 -5.07 -1.37 19.17
CA PHE A 544 -4.84 -2.00 17.87
C PHE A 544 -4.38 -0.94 16.87
N TRP A 545 -3.52 -1.33 15.94
CA TRP A 545 -2.95 -0.45 14.93
C TRP A 545 -3.47 -0.80 13.54
N GLY A 546 -3.78 0.18 12.71
CA GLY A 546 -4.24 -0.07 11.35
C GLY A 546 -3.97 1.08 10.39
N ASP A 547 -4.48 0.92 9.19
CA ASP A 547 -4.49 1.91 8.12
C ASP A 547 -5.78 1.74 7.30
N LEU A 548 -6.40 2.86 6.92
CA LEU A 548 -7.74 2.91 6.35
C LEU A 548 -7.79 3.62 5.00
N HIS A 549 -6.63 3.94 4.40
CA HIS A 549 -6.61 4.61 3.12
C HIS A 549 -5.39 4.22 2.29
N ARG A 550 -5.65 3.38 1.29
CA ARG A 550 -4.63 2.65 0.52
C ARG A 550 -5.13 2.21 -0.85
N HIS A 551 -4.28 2.38 -1.86
CA HIS A 551 -4.58 2.05 -3.25
C HIS A 551 -3.81 0.82 -3.73
N SER A 552 -4.51 -0.07 -4.44
CA SER A 552 -3.91 -1.23 -5.11
C SER A 552 -3.79 -0.99 -6.62
N LEU A 553 -3.35 -2.01 -7.36
CA LEU A 553 -3.35 -2.02 -8.83
C LEU A 553 -4.73 -1.80 -9.49
N VAL A 554 -5.82 -1.91 -8.73
CA VAL A 554 -7.16 -1.58 -9.22
C VAL A 554 -7.28 -0.08 -9.46
N SER A 555 -6.76 0.74 -8.55
CA SER A 555 -6.66 2.17 -8.77
C SER A 555 -5.62 2.47 -9.83
N ARG A 556 -6.03 3.30 -10.79
CA ARG A 556 -5.15 3.73 -11.87
C ARG A 556 -4.21 4.85 -11.44
N CYS A 557 -4.07 5.12 -10.14
CA CYS A 557 -3.43 6.31 -9.53
C CYS A 557 -1.90 6.26 -9.45
N THR A 558 -1.28 5.13 -9.80
CA THR A 558 0.18 4.94 -9.94
C THR A 558 0.63 4.20 -11.22
N SER A 559 -0.22 4.17 -12.26
CA SER A 559 -0.02 3.47 -13.55
C SER A 559 0.58 2.07 -13.42
N GLY A 560 0.14 1.33 -12.41
CA GLY A 560 0.52 -0.05 -12.22
C GLY A 560 1.76 -0.27 -11.36
N ASP A 561 2.24 0.71 -10.62
CA ASP A 561 3.43 0.57 -9.77
C ASP A 561 3.11 0.04 -8.34
N GLU A 562 1.83 0.08 -7.92
CA GLU A 562 1.39 -0.50 -6.64
C GLU A 562 1.47 -2.04 -6.63
N PRO A 563 1.55 -2.69 -5.46
CA PRO A 563 1.55 -4.14 -5.37
C PRO A 563 0.22 -4.77 -5.83
N SER A 564 0.27 -6.04 -6.23
CA SER A 564 -0.96 -6.84 -6.41
C SER A 564 -1.78 -6.84 -5.11
N LEU A 565 -3.11 -7.05 -5.19
CA LEU A 565 -3.94 -7.13 -3.98
C LEU A 565 -3.40 -8.17 -2.97
N GLU A 566 -2.95 -9.34 -3.44
CA GLU A 566 -2.39 -10.39 -2.59
C GLU A 566 -1.08 -9.94 -1.89
N ASP A 567 -0.17 -9.30 -2.64
CA ASP A 567 1.06 -8.72 -2.09
C ASP A 567 0.77 -7.60 -1.10
N PHE A 568 -0.24 -6.78 -1.37
CA PHE A 568 -0.49 -5.61 -0.57
C PHE A 568 -0.96 -5.99 0.84
N TYR A 569 -1.83 -6.99 0.93
CA TYR A 569 -2.23 -7.56 2.21
C TYR A 569 -1.08 -8.30 2.93
N ARG A 570 -0.19 -8.96 2.18
CA ARG A 570 1.03 -9.55 2.73
C ARG A 570 1.91 -8.47 3.38
N TYR A 571 2.13 -7.36 2.68
CA TYR A 571 2.87 -6.22 3.21
C TYR A 571 2.18 -5.57 4.41
N ALA A 572 0.85 -5.44 4.38
CA ALA A 572 0.08 -4.95 5.53
C ALA A 572 0.30 -5.82 6.78
N TRP A 573 0.39 -7.15 6.61
CA TRP A 573 0.57 -8.09 7.71
C TRP A 573 1.99 -8.13 8.29
N ASP A 574 2.99 -8.24 7.44
CA ASP A 574 4.39 -8.53 7.82
C ASP A 574 5.26 -7.27 7.85
N VAL A 575 5.10 -6.39 6.84
CA VAL A 575 5.86 -5.15 6.78
C VAL A 575 5.23 -4.17 7.75
N CYS A 576 4.00 -3.73 7.52
CA CYS A 576 3.37 -2.70 8.35
C CYS A 576 2.87 -3.20 9.71
N GLU A 577 2.75 -4.51 9.88
CA GLU A 577 2.26 -5.15 11.09
C GLU A 577 0.87 -4.65 11.54
N TYR A 578 0.01 -4.29 10.59
CA TYR A 578 -1.34 -3.85 10.92
C TYR A 578 -2.12 -4.99 11.61
N ASP A 579 -2.99 -4.57 12.53
CA ASP A 579 -4.00 -5.40 13.19
C ASP A 579 -5.33 -5.31 12.44
N PHE A 580 -5.64 -4.17 11.83
CA PHE A 580 -6.80 -3.97 10.95
C PHE A 580 -6.42 -3.11 9.74
N TRP A 581 -7.15 -3.24 8.65
CA TRP A 581 -6.75 -2.70 7.35
C TRP A 581 -7.95 -2.47 6.45
N ALA A 582 -7.90 -1.46 5.58
CA ALA A 582 -8.82 -1.34 4.45
C ALA A 582 -8.04 -0.94 3.19
N VAL A 583 -8.30 -1.64 2.08
CA VAL A 583 -7.98 -1.12 0.74
C VAL A 583 -9.12 -0.22 0.32
N THR A 584 -8.81 0.99 -0.13
CA THR A 584 -9.77 2.02 -0.53
C THR A 584 -9.45 2.51 -1.93
N ASP A 585 -9.44 1.58 -2.89
CA ASP A 585 -9.28 1.96 -4.29
C ASP A 585 -10.36 2.97 -4.71
N HIS A 586 -10.03 3.85 -5.66
CA HIS A 586 -10.98 4.79 -6.23
C HIS A 586 -12.20 4.02 -6.76
N ALA A 587 -13.38 4.37 -6.26
CA ALA A 587 -14.63 3.87 -6.80
C ALA A 587 -14.70 4.17 -8.29
N GLU A 588 -14.22 5.35 -8.68
CA GLU A 588 -14.10 5.87 -10.04
C GLU A 588 -13.38 4.91 -10.99
N ASN A 589 -12.42 4.13 -10.50
CA ASN A 589 -11.61 3.19 -11.30
C ASN A 589 -12.10 1.74 -11.22
N SER A 590 -13.12 1.46 -10.40
CA SER A 590 -13.53 0.11 -10.04
C SER A 590 -14.80 -0.32 -10.77
N THR A 591 -14.76 -1.47 -11.42
CA THR A 591 -15.96 -2.20 -11.87
C THR A 591 -16.59 -2.97 -10.71
N ALA A 592 -17.85 -3.40 -10.88
CA ALA A 592 -18.53 -4.26 -9.91
C ALA A 592 -17.73 -5.56 -9.61
N TYR A 593 -17.04 -6.13 -10.61
CA TYR A 593 -16.14 -7.28 -10.40
C TYR A 593 -14.91 -6.95 -9.56
N GLN A 594 -14.26 -5.80 -9.80
CA GLN A 594 -13.11 -5.38 -9.00
C GLN A 594 -13.54 -5.09 -7.56
N TRP A 595 -14.68 -4.43 -7.35
CA TRP A 595 -15.23 -4.20 -6.03
C TRP A 595 -15.57 -5.51 -5.29
N TRP A 596 -16.18 -6.47 -6.00
CA TRP A 596 -16.39 -7.82 -5.50
C TRP A 596 -15.07 -8.49 -5.10
N SER A 597 -14.03 -8.35 -5.93
CA SER A 597 -12.70 -8.90 -5.70
C SER A 597 -11.99 -8.28 -4.49
N ILE A 598 -12.12 -6.97 -4.27
CA ILE A 598 -11.57 -6.28 -3.09
C ILE A 598 -12.20 -6.82 -1.81
N GLN A 599 -13.54 -6.91 -1.75
CA GLN A 599 -14.25 -7.48 -0.60
C GLN A 599 -13.87 -8.94 -0.37
N LYS A 600 -13.71 -9.70 -1.46
CA LYS A 600 -13.33 -11.11 -1.44
C LYS A 600 -11.93 -11.35 -0.86
N ILE A 601 -10.93 -10.54 -1.21
CA ILE A 601 -9.57 -10.66 -0.63
C ILE A 601 -9.57 -10.23 0.85
N ALA A 602 -10.31 -9.18 1.21
CA ALA A 602 -10.50 -8.77 2.61
C ALA A 602 -11.08 -9.92 3.45
N ASP A 603 -11.98 -10.70 2.87
CA ASP A 603 -12.59 -11.87 3.47
C ASP A 603 -11.67 -13.09 3.56
N LEU A 604 -10.81 -13.29 2.57
CA LEU A 604 -9.85 -14.40 2.54
C LEU A 604 -8.80 -14.28 3.65
N LEU A 605 -8.33 -13.06 3.89
CA LEU A 605 -7.22 -12.77 4.79
C LEU A 605 -7.68 -12.36 6.20
N HIS A 606 -9.00 -12.33 6.44
CA HIS A 606 -9.53 -12.10 7.78
C HIS A 606 -9.14 -13.26 8.71
N VAL A 607 -8.27 -12.97 9.67
CA VAL A 607 -7.86 -13.89 10.73
C VAL A 607 -8.32 -13.29 12.06
N PRO A 608 -9.48 -13.72 12.59
CA PRO A 608 -10.02 -13.19 13.84
C PRO A 608 -8.98 -13.18 14.97
N GLY A 609 -8.90 -12.07 15.69
CA GLY A 609 -7.93 -11.90 16.78
C GLY A 609 -6.49 -11.61 16.36
N ARG A 610 -6.18 -11.58 15.05
CA ARG A 610 -4.83 -11.24 14.54
C ARG A 610 -4.83 -10.18 13.45
N PHE A 611 -5.72 -10.27 12.47
CA PHE A 611 -5.74 -9.36 11.33
C PHE A 611 -7.15 -9.22 10.78
N VAL A 612 -7.68 -8.00 10.82
CA VAL A 612 -9.09 -7.68 10.57
C VAL A 612 -9.22 -6.69 9.41
N PRO A 613 -9.30 -7.18 8.17
CA PRO A 613 -9.65 -6.35 7.02
C PRO A 613 -11.10 -5.87 7.10
N LEU A 614 -11.33 -4.61 6.73
CA LEU A 614 -12.64 -4.00 6.50
C LEU A 614 -12.84 -3.76 5.00
N TYR A 615 -14.10 -3.63 4.57
CA TYR A 615 -14.37 -3.20 3.20
C TYR A 615 -14.30 -1.67 3.12
N GLY A 616 -13.66 -1.14 2.09
CA GLY A 616 -13.66 0.28 1.85
C GLY A 616 -13.37 0.66 0.40
N PHE A 617 -13.68 1.90 0.06
CA PHE A 617 -13.39 2.49 -1.25
C PHE A 617 -13.18 3.99 -1.07
N GLU A 618 -12.49 4.63 -2.00
CA GLU A 618 -12.39 6.08 -2.05
C GLU A 618 -13.45 6.64 -3.02
N TRP A 619 -14.29 7.55 -2.53
CA TRP A 619 -15.17 8.38 -3.35
C TRP A 619 -14.44 9.69 -3.68
N THR A 620 -14.25 9.99 -4.97
CA THR A 620 -13.30 11.03 -5.41
C THR A 620 -13.99 12.16 -6.17
N SER A 621 -14.30 13.27 -5.46
CA SER A 621 -14.81 14.50 -6.06
C SER A 621 -13.74 15.59 -6.18
N ALA A 622 -13.41 15.96 -7.42
CA ALA A 622 -12.48 17.06 -7.69
C ALA A 622 -12.99 18.41 -7.17
N ALA A 623 -14.31 18.59 -7.02
CA ALA A 623 -14.91 19.85 -6.60
C ALA A 623 -15.12 19.96 -5.08
N ARG A 624 -15.29 18.83 -4.39
CA ARG A 624 -15.76 18.79 -2.98
C ARG A 624 -14.85 18.04 -2.01
N GLY A 625 -13.74 17.50 -2.48
CA GLY A 625 -12.87 16.67 -1.67
C GLY A 625 -13.15 15.18 -1.84
N HIS A 626 -12.20 14.37 -1.39
CA HIS A 626 -12.31 12.92 -1.46
C HIS A 626 -12.72 12.35 -0.10
N GLN A 627 -13.42 11.21 -0.12
CA GLN A 627 -13.93 10.54 1.08
C GLN A 627 -13.58 9.05 1.03
N ASN A 628 -12.79 8.57 1.99
CA ASN A 628 -12.63 7.13 2.20
C ASN A 628 -13.87 6.60 2.94
N VAL A 629 -14.61 5.72 2.30
CA VAL A 629 -15.80 5.06 2.86
C VAL A 629 -15.38 3.73 3.44
N ILE A 630 -15.59 3.54 4.75
CA ILE A 630 -15.25 2.30 5.46
C ILE A 630 -16.52 1.67 6.00
N TYR A 631 -16.81 0.44 5.60
CA TYR A 631 -17.94 -0.33 6.11
C TYR A 631 -17.61 -1.03 7.43
N GLY A 632 -18.63 -1.24 8.25
CA GLY A 632 -18.54 -1.99 9.50
C GLY A 632 -18.44 -3.51 9.33
N ASP A 633 -18.91 -4.25 10.33
CA ASP A 633 -18.97 -5.71 10.25
C ASP A 633 -20.17 -6.14 9.39
N VAL A 634 -19.91 -6.35 8.10
CA VAL A 634 -20.93 -6.64 7.10
C VAL A 634 -20.51 -7.84 6.25
N ALA A 635 -21.50 -8.54 5.71
CA ALA A 635 -21.26 -9.53 4.68
C ALA A 635 -20.90 -8.86 3.35
N ARG A 636 -20.12 -9.55 2.50
CA ARG A 636 -19.81 -9.08 1.15
C ARG A 636 -21.08 -8.82 0.34
N GLY A 637 -21.01 -7.81 -0.53
CA GLY A 637 -22.13 -7.25 -1.26
C GLY A 637 -22.45 -5.81 -0.84
N ALA A 638 -21.54 -5.15 -0.10
CA ALA A 638 -21.68 -3.74 0.24
C ALA A 638 -21.76 -2.89 -1.04
N PRO A 639 -22.56 -1.81 -1.07
CA PRO A 639 -22.67 -0.95 -2.24
C PRO A 639 -21.37 -0.17 -2.50
N ILE A 640 -21.19 0.37 -3.70
CA ILE A 640 -20.11 1.28 -4.06
C ILE A 640 -20.70 2.51 -4.74
N PHE A 641 -20.16 3.68 -4.46
CA PHE A 641 -20.67 4.97 -4.95
C PHE A 641 -19.55 5.77 -5.59
N SER A 642 -19.87 6.52 -6.65
CA SER A 642 -18.90 7.37 -7.35
C SER A 642 -19.36 8.81 -7.36
N ALA A 643 -18.41 9.75 -7.28
CA ALA A 643 -18.64 11.19 -7.40
C ALA A 643 -19.18 11.63 -8.77
N PHE A 644 -19.23 10.70 -9.70
CA PHE A 644 -19.71 10.93 -11.04
C PHE A 644 -21.10 10.33 -11.32
N ALA A 645 -21.61 9.52 -10.40
CA ALA A 645 -22.95 8.96 -10.53
C ALA A 645 -24.00 10.02 -10.15
N ASP A 646 -25.14 9.99 -10.83
CA ASP A 646 -26.25 10.91 -10.55
C ASP A 646 -26.72 10.75 -9.10
N GLY A 647 -26.90 11.88 -8.41
CA GLY A 647 -27.32 11.92 -7.01
C GLY A 647 -26.22 11.66 -5.97
N THR A 648 -24.97 11.38 -6.38
CA THR A 648 -23.83 11.17 -5.45
C THR A 648 -22.60 11.98 -5.84
N ASP A 649 -22.77 13.18 -6.41
CA ASP A 649 -21.71 14.08 -6.90
C ASP A 649 -21.13 15.04 -5.84
N ASP A 650 -21.79 15.13 -4.68
CA ASP A 650 -21.30 15.78 -3.47
C ASP A 650 -21.39 14.87 -2.23
N PRO A 651 -20.74 15.22 -1.10
CA PRO A 651 -20.78 14.40 0.10
C PRO A 651 -22.18 14.17 0.66
N ALA A 652 -23.13 15.12 0.50
CA ALA A 652 -24.49 14.94 0.99
C ALA A 652 -25.25 13.88 0.18
N GLY A 653 -25.06 13.86 -1.15
CA GLY A 653 -25.55 12.81 -2.03
C GLY A 653 -24.98 11.44 -1.69
N LEU A 654 -23.65 11.36 -1.49
CA LEU A 654 -22.99 10.13 -1.02
C LEU A 654 -23.62 9.61 0.29
N TRP A 655 -23.79 10.47 1.29
CA TRP A 655 -24.38 10.08 2.58
C TRP A 655 -25.86 9.70 2.48
N ALA A 656 -26.61 10.34 1.58
CA ALA A 656 -27.99 9.94 1.28
C ALA A 656 -28.02 8.52 0.68
N GLY A 657 -27.16 8.24 -0.29
CA GLY A 657 -26.99 6.91 -0.87
C GLY A 657 -26.62 5.86 0.18
N LEU A 658 -25.63 6.13 1.04
CA LEU A 658 -25.27 5.23 2.14
C LEU A 658 -26.44 4.99 3.12
N ALA A 659 -27.24 6.02 3.41
CA ALA A 659 -28.39 5.92 4.30
C ALA A 659 -29.53 5.05 3.74
N GLU A 660 -29.62 4.88 2.40
CA GLU A 660 -30.56 3.96 1.76
C GLU A 660 -30.18 2.49 1.97
N HIS A 661 -28.96 2.21 2.44
CA HIS A 661 -28.42 0.88 2.68
C HIS A 661 -28.10 0.64 4.17
N PRO A 662 -29.08 0.68 5.09
CA PRO A 662 -28.85 0.63 6.54
C PRO A 662 -28.23 -0.69 7.07
N ASN A 663 -28.28 -1.76 6.27
CA ASN A 663 -27.58 -3.03 6.59
C ASN A 663 -26.06 -2.96 6.32
N PHE A 664 -25.59 -1.88 5.71
CA PHE A 664 -24.19 -1.62 5.43
C PHE A 664 -23.75 -0.32 6.12
N PRO A 665 -23.65 -0.32 7.47
CA PRO A 665 -23.19 0.86 8.20
C PRO A 665 -21.78 1.25 7.75
N ALA A 666 -21.58 2.54 7.56
CA ALA A 666 -20.32 3.08 7.06
C ALA A 666 -19.94 4.38 7.77
N ILE A 667 -18.65 4.69 7.74
CA ILE A 667 -18.11 6.03 8.01
C ILE A 667 -17.44 6.57 6.75
N THR A 668 -17.38 7.89 6.63
CA THR A 668 -16.59 8.58 5.62
C THR A 668 -15.47 9.36 6.29
N ILE A 669 -14.30 9.34 5.65
CA ILE A 669 -13.07 9.93 6.16
C ILE A 669 -12.52 10.86 5.07
N PRO A 670 -12.68 12.19 5.21
CA PRO A 670 -12.00 13.12 4.32
C PRO A 670 -10.49 13.02 4.46
N HIS A 671 -9.80 13.15 3.33
CA HIS A 671 -8.34 13.17 3.24
C HIS A 671 -7.82 14.37 2.45
N HIS A 672 -6.49 14.59 2.49
CA HIS A 672 -5.75 15.78 1.99
C HIS A 672 -6.32 17.19 2.32
N PRO A 673 -6.86 17.45 3.54
CA PRO A 673 -7.44 18.75 3.86
C PRO A 673 -6.36 19.86 3.84
N GLY A 674 -6.58 20.96 3.13
CA GLY A 674 -5.57 22.02 2.98
C GLY A 674 -4.75 21.94 1.68
N SER A 675 -4.85 20.84 0.93
CA SER A 675 -4.23 20.70 -0.39
C SER A 675 -4.74 21.75 -1.39
N ALA A 676 -3.86 22.32 -2.20
CA ALA A 676 -4.20 23.34 -3.19
C ALA A 676 -5.20 22.82 -4.25
N MET A 677 -4.98 21.60 -4.72
CA MET A 677 -5.68 21.03 -5.88
C MET A 677 -7.10 20.58 -5.53
N VAL A 678 -7.20 19.61 -4.64
CA VAL A 678 -8.46 19.10 -4.12
C VAL A 678 -8.36 19.23 -2.61
N HIS A 679 -9.18 20.08 -2.02
CA HIS A 679 -9.30 20.20 -0.58
C HIS A 679 -10.65 19.66 -0.13
N ASN A 680 -10.76 19.32 1.15
CA ASN A 680 -12.05 18.99 1.72
C ASN A 680 -12.93 20.24 1.90
N ASP A 681 -14.15 20.19 1.38
CA ASP A 681 -15.15 21.24 1.59
C ASP A 681 -15.84 21.08 2.96
N TRP A 682 -15.44 21.92 3.92
CA TRP A 682 -16.00 21.92 5.27
C TRP A 682 -17.42 22.50 5.38
N ASP A 683 -18.08 22.89 4.29
CA ASP A 683 -19.51 23.18 4.32
C ASP A 683 -20.34 21.89 4.44
N PHE A 684 -19.76 20.73 4.10
CA PHE A 684 -20.36 19.42 4.28
C PHE A 684 -19.88 18.75 5.57
N HIS A 685 -20.83 18.34 6.43
CA HIS A 685 -20.57 17.47 7.57
C HIS A 685 -21.88 16.79 8.01
N ASP A 686 -21.92 15.46 7.96
CA ASP A 686 -22.94 14.66 8.62
C ASP A 686 -22.29 13.84 9.73
N PRO A 687 -22.59 14.10 11.02
CA PRO A 687 -21.94 13.42 12.12
C PRO A 687 -22.35 11.93 12.24
N ARG A 688 -23.25 11.43 11.38
CA ARG A 688 -23.54 9.99 11.19
C ARG A 688 -22.60 9.32 10.18
N PHE A 689 -21.73 10.03 9.49
CA PHE A 689 -20.85 9.43 8.48
C PHE A 689 -19.45 10.01 8.61
N SER A 690 -19.33 11.34 8.63
CA SER A 690 -18.09 12.08 8.84
C SER A 690 -17.65 11.98 10.31
N ARG A 691 -17.00 10.86 10.65
CA ARG A 691 -16.55 10.56 12.03
C ARG A 691 -15.07 10.78 12.25
N LEU A 692 -14.24 10.69 11.22
CA LEU A 692 -12.78 10.78 11.31
C LEU A 692 -12.25 11.72 10.21
N VAL A 693 -10.99 12.15 10.31
CA VAL A 693 -10.26 12.88 9.27
C VAL A 693 -8.80 12.46 9.28
N GLU A 694 -8.18 12.42 8.10
CA GLU A 694 -6.74 12.25 7.96
C GLU A 694 -6.02 13.57 8.25
N VAL A 695 -5.38 13.65 9.42
CA VAL A 695 -4.52 14.79 9.79
C VAL A 695 -3.13 14.67 9.18
N PHE A 696 -2.73 13.45 8.79
CA PHE A 696 -1.42 13.13 8.23
C PHE A 696 -1.53 12.03 7.15
N GLN A 697 -0.72 12.17 6.10
CA GLN A 697 -0.54 11.17 5.05
C GLN A 697 0.94 10.84 4.83
N ALA A 698 1.31 9.55 4.85
CA ALA A 698 2.69 9.13 4.58
C ALA A 698 3.20 9.58 3.20
N CYS A 699 2.31 9.70 2.20
CA CYS A 699 2.69 10.12 0.85
C CYS A 699 2.76 11.66 0.65
N ARG A 700 2.20 12.47 1.56
CA ARG A 700 2.11 13.94 1.40
C ARG A 700 2.64 14.70 2.62
N GLY A 701 2.10 14.44 3.81
CA GLY A 701 2.60 15.03 5.05
C GLY A 701 1.49 15.51 5.97
N ASN A 702 1.79 16.56 6.74
CA ASN A 702 0.93 17.06 7.82
C ASN A 702 -0.09 18.09 7.30
N TYR A 703 -1.34 17.93 7.73
CA TYR A 703 -2.49 18.78 7.41
C TYR A 703 -3.22 19.30 8.66
N GLU A 704 -2.57 19.30 9.83
CA GLU A 704 -3.15 19.79 11.09
C GLU A 704 -3.60 21.26 10.97
N SER A 705 -2.77 22.13 10.39
CA SER A 705 -3.08 23.55 10.18
C SER A 705 -2.19 24.17 9.09
N ILE A 706 -2.54 25.36 8.60
CA ILE A 706 -1.72 26.15 7.66
C ILE A 706 -0.32 26.50 8.20
N ASN A 707 -0.10 26.30 9.51
CA ASN A 707 1.20 26.50 10.13
C ASN A 707 1.76 25.26 10.83
N CYS A 708 1.36 24.07 10.39
CA CYS A 708 1.81 22.84 11.03
C CYS A 708 3.29 22.53 10.73
N PHE A 709 3.89 21.76 11.64
CA PHE A 709 5.24 21.25 11.49
C PHE A 709 5.28 20.18 10.39
N ARG A 710 6.26 20.26 9.49
CA ARG A 710 6.38 19.36 8.32
C ARG A 710 5.10 19.30 7.48
N GLN A 711 4.51 20.48 7.26
CA GLN A 711 3.37 20.67 6.37
C GLN A 711 3.67 20.15 4.97
N TYR A 712 2.65 19.60 4.32
CA TYR A 712 2.74 19.29 2.89
C TYR A 712 3.04 20.55 2.07
N SER A 713 3.98 20.47 1.12
CA SER A 713 4.44 21.64 0.34
C SER A 713 3.35 22.31 -0.49
N ASP A 714 2.35 21.54 -0.95
CA ASP A 714 1.20 22.07 -1.70
C ASP A 714 -0.02 22.28 -0.79
N GLY A 715 0.14 22.12 0.53
CA GLY A 715 -0.88 22.48 1.50
C GLY A 715 -1.00 24.01 1.58
N THR A 716 -1.65 24.66 0.62
CA THR A 716 -1.75 26.13 0.56
C THR A 716 -3.19 26.65 0.56
N ALA A 717 -4.19 25.77 0.50
CA ALA A 717 -5.61 26.13 0.55
C ALA A 717 -6.05 26.53 1.97
N ALA A 718 -5.79 27.80 2.33
CA ALA A 718 -6.14 28.34 3.64
C ALA A 718 -7.65 28.22 3.95
N GLY A 719 -7.99 27.90 5.20
CA GLY A 719 -9.39 27.73 5.63
C GLY A 719 -9.97 26.32 5.38
N THR A 720 -9.15 25.40 4.87
CA THR A 720 -9.55 24.02 4.52
C THR A 720 -8.73 22.94 5.24
N PHE A 721 -7.87 23.30 6.19
CA PHE A 721 -7.09 22.35 6.99
C PHE A 721 -7.97 21.63 8.02
N THR A 722 -7.43 20.56 8.62
CA THR A 722 -8.10 19.80 9.70
C THR A 722 -8.60 20.71 10.83
N LEU A 723 -7.74 21.63 11.31
CA LEU A 723 -8.13 22.57 12.36
C LEU A 723 -9.27 23.49 11.93
N ASP A 724 -9.35 23.89 10.65
CA ASP A 724 -10.43 24.75 10.17
C ASP A 724 -11.79 24.04 10.25
N GLY A 725 -11.83 22.74 9.96
CA GLY A 725 -13.01 21.89 10.18
C GLY A 725 -13.43 21.83 11.65
N LEU A 726 -12.48 21.60 12.57
CA LEU A 726 -12.76 21.60 14.02
C LEU A 726 -13.28 22.97 14.51
N MET A 727 -12.71 24.07 14.00
CA MET A 727 -13.11 25.43 14.35
C MET A 727 -14.51 25.80 13.83
N ARG A 728 -15.02 25.11 12.80
CA ARG A 728 -16.40 25.21 12.33
C ARG A 728 -17.40 24.43 13.19
N GLY A 729 -16.92 23.65 14.17
CA GLY A 729 -17.75 22.88 15.09
C GLY A 729 -17.93 21.41 14.72
N HIS A 730 -17.29 20.95 13.64
CA HIS A 730 -17.32 19.54 13.23
C HIS A 730 -16.63 18.66 14.26
N ARG A 731 -17.19 17.47 14.51
CA ARG A 731 -16.74 16.57 15.59
C ARG A 731 -16.20 15.27 15.00
N PHE A 732 -14.96 15.30 14.53
CA PHE A 732 -14.26 14.14 14.00
C PHE A 732 -13.01 13.76 14.81
N GLY A 733 -12.68 12.47 14.81
CA GLY A 733 -11.44 11.95 15.38
C GLY A 733 -10.28 12.13 14.41
N LEU A 734 -9.06 12.13 14.92
CA LEU A 734 -7.86 12.28 14.11
C LEU A 734 -7.26 10.91 13.82
N ILE A 735 -6.91 10.68 12.56
CA ILE A 735 -6.17 9.51 12.11
C ILE A 735 -5.01 9.91 11.20
N ALA A 736 -4.02 9.02 11.07
CA ALA A 736 -3.02 9.09 10.04
C ALA A 736 -3.19 7.86 9.16
N SER A 737 -3.19 8.07 7.85
CA SER A 737 -3.22 7.01 6.86
C SER A 737 -2.08 7.25 5.89
N SER A 738 -1.93 6.38 4.91
CA SER A 738 -0.72 6.42 4.09
C SER A 738 -0.97 6.79 2.64
N ASP A 739 -2.16 6.45 2.12
CA ASP A 739 -2.54 6.61 0.71
C ASP A 739 -1.57 5.82 -0.22
N HIS A 740 -1.12 6.42 -1.33
CA HIS A 740 -0.25 5.81 -2.33
C HIS A 740 1.16 5.50 -1.83
N GLY A 741 1.87 4.72 -2.62
CA GLY A 741 3.27 4.39 -2.46
C GLY A 741 3.54 3.45 -1.29
N HIS A 742 4.82 3.30 -0.96
CA HIS A 742 5.27 2.30 0.00
C HIS A 742 5.53 2.86 1.40
N GLY A 743 5.22 4.14 1.65
CA GLY A 743 5.22 4.70 3.01
C GLY A 743 4.17 4.03 3.90
N ALA A 744 4.28 4.16 5.21
CA ALA A 744 3.29 3.67 6.17
C ALA A 744 3.05 4.68 7.29
N SER A 745 1.79 4.85 7.63
CA SER A 745 1.25 5.62 8.74
C SER A 745 0.18 4.80 9.46
N TYR A 746 -0.26 5.29 10.61
CA TYR A 746 -0.99 4.46 11.54
C TYR A 746 -2.14 5.22 12.20
N VAL A 747 -3.29 4.56 12.21
CA VAL A 747 -4.36 4.84 13.16
C VAL A 747 -4.22 3.89 14.34
N GLY A 748 -4.08 4.44 15.55
CA GLY A 748 -4.19 3.70 16.80
C GLY A 748 -5.63 3.74 17.27
N VAL A 749 -6.23 2.57 17.53
CA VAL A 749 -7.63 2.41 17.93
C VAL A 749 -7.73 1.70 19.28
N PHE A 750 -8.51 2.27 20.20
CA PHE A 750 -8.86 1.62 21.46
C PHE A 750 -10.19 0.86 21.34
N ALA A 751 -10.11 -0.45 21.15
CA ALA A 751 -11.26 -1.35 20.95
C ALA A 751 -11.31 -2.46 22.02
N ARG A 752 -12.49 -3.06 22.23
CA ARG A 752 -12.68 -4.12 23.25
C ARG A 752 -11.99 -5.42 22.84
N SER A 753 -12.03 -5.75 21.55
CA SER A 753 -11.36 -6.89 20.95
C SER A 753 -10.91 -6.57 19.52
N LEU A 754 -10.11 -7.46 18.94
CA LEU A 754 -9.72 -7.38 17.53
C LEU A 754 -10.74 -8.13 16.67
N SER A 755 -11.88 -7.48 16.43
CA SER A 755 -12.97 -7.92 15.55
C SER A 755 -13.45 -6.76 14.67
N ARG A 756 -14.08 -7.05 13.52
CA ARG A 756 -14.61 -6.00 12.62
C ARG A 756 -15.57 -5.07 13.37
N ALA A 757 -16.46 -5.63 14.18
CA ALA A 757 -17.44 -4.89 14.95
C ALA A 757 -16.80 -3.94 15.98
N ASP A 758 -15.90 -4.45 16.84
CA ASP A 758 -15.28 -3.63 17.89
C ASP A 758 -14.32 -2.57 17.33
N ILE A 759 -13.64 -2.87 16.22
CA ILE A 759 -12.81 -1.90 15.51
C ILE A 759 -13.69 -0.80 14.91
N PHE A 760 -14.76 -1.17 14.21
CA PHE A 760 -15.69 -0.19 13.64
C PHE A 760 -16.37 0.68 14.70
N ASP A 761 -16.81 0.10 15.83
CA ASP A 761 -17.34 0.90 16.96
C ASP A 761 -16.29 1.88 17.47
N ALA A 762 -15.03 1.47 17.61
CA ALA A 762 -13.98 2.35 18.10
C ALA A 762 -13.66 3.49 17.12
N LEU A 763 -13.67 3.22 15.81
CA LEU A 763 -13.56 4.22 14.75
C LEU A 763 -14.74 5.20 14.79
N TRP A 764 -15.97 4.68 14.85
CA TRP A 764 -17.18 5.48 14.96
C TRP A 764 -17.19 6.37 16.21
N GLN A 765 -16.78 5.84 17.35
CA GLN A 765 -16.70 6.55 18.63
C GLN A 765 -15.46 7.45 18.74
N ARG A 766 -14.63 7.51 17.69
CA ARG A 766 -13.40 8.32 17.61
C ARG A 766 -12.42 8.02 18.74
N ARG A 767 -12.41 6.78 19.24
CA ARG A 767 -11.42 6.31 20.23
C ARG A 767 -10.10 6.02 19.53
N THR A 768 -9.61 7.02 18.81
CA THR A 768 -8.52 6.92 17.85
C THR A 768 -7.46 7.98 18.10
N PHE A 769 -6.23 7.68 17.72
CA PHE A 769 -5.18 8.66 17.57
C PHE A 769 -4.45 8.43 16.25
N ALA A 770 -3.93 9.49 15.68
CA ALA A 770 -3.08 9.49 14.51
C ALA A 770 -1.61 9.31 14.94
N ALA A 771 -0.84 8.50 14.24
CA ALA A 771 0.60 8.42 14.40
C ALA A 771 1.31 8.27 13.06
N THR A 772 2.38 9.03 12.86
CA THR A 772 3.19 8.98 11.63
C THR A 772 3.94 7.65 11.49
N THR A 773 4.24 7.00 12.62
CA THR A 773 4.84 5.67 12.67
C THR A 773 4.27 4.86 13.85
N ARG A 774 4.45 3.54 13.80
CA ARG A 774 4.02 2.63 14.86
C ARG A 774 4.84 2.85 16.13
N ASP A 775 4.31 2.41 17.26
CA ASP A 775 4.93 2.48 18.59
C ASP A 775 5.13 3.92 19.10
N VAL A 776 4.37 4.87 18.56
CA VAL A 776 4.20 6.22 19.12
C VAL A 776 2.78 6.33 19.67
N VAL A 777 2.59 5.86 20.90
CA VAL A 777 1.30 5.84 21.59
C VAL A 777 1.03 7.18 22.25
N LEU A 778 -0.20 7.68 22.09
CA LEU A 778 -0.68 8.85 22.81
C LEU A 778 -2.12 8.62 23.29
N ASP A 779 -2.30 8.61 24.61
CA ASP A 779 -3.59 8.42 25.30
C ASP A 779 -3.93 9.68 26.09
N LEU A 780 -4.99 10.38 25.68
CA LEU A 780 -5.52 11.55 26.38
C LEU A 780 -6.84 11.19 27.07
N ARG A 781 -6.96 11.56 28.35
CA ARG A 781 -8.16 11.39 29.14
C ARG A 781 -8.55 12.66 29.88
N LEU A 782 -9.85 12.93 29.93
CA LEU A 782 -10.43 13.86 30.89
C LEU A 782 -10.75 13.09 32.17
N THR A 783 -10.09 13.44 33.28
CA THR A 783 -10.24 12.69 34.53
C THR A 783 -11.66 12.81 35.09
N GLY A 784 -12.18 11.70 35.58
CA GLY A 784 -13.48 11.67 36.26
C GLY A 784 -13.49 12.44 37.58
N ARG A 785 -14.65 12.98 37.96
CA ARG A 785 -14.86 13.64 39.26
C ARG A 785 -16.11 13.11 39.94
N GLY A 786 -15.96 12.67 41.19
CA GLY A 786 -17.02 12.00 41.94
C GLY A 786 -17.26 10.59 41.39
N GLU A 787 -18.51 10.25 41.10
CA GLU A 787 -18.91 8.97 40.51
C GLU A 787 -18.74 8.91 38.98
N ARG A 788 -18.39 10.02 38.31
CA ARG A 788 -18.18 10.05 36.86
C ARG A 788 -16.86 9.36 36.49
N PRO A 789 -16.84 8.40 35.55
CA PRO A 789 -15.61 7.78 35.08
C PRO A 789 -14.78 8.75 34.24
N ALA A 790 -13.48 8.47 34.11
CA ALA A 790 -12.62 9.18 33.17
C ALA A 790 -13.13 8.99 31.74
N GLN A 791 -13.03 10.04 30.94
CA GLN A 791 -13.48 10.05 29.54
C GLN A 791 -12.26 9.99 28.64
N LEU A 792 -12.24 9.04 27.71
CA LEU A 792 -11.17 8.86 26.74
C LEU A 792 -11.26 9.91 25.63
N MET A 793 -10.16 10.17 24.92
CA MET A 793 -10.18 10.89 23.65
C MET A 793 -11.28 10.38 22.69
N GLY A 794 -11.85 11.28 21.91
CA GLY A 794 -13.02 11.02 21.06
C GLY A 794 -14.37 11.32 21.72
N SER A 795 -14.40 11.45 23.04
CA SER A 795 -15.62 11.67 23.83
C SER A 795 -16.18 13.08 23.72
N GLU A 796 -17.51 13.16 23.80
CA GLU A 796 -18.25 14.39 23.94
C GLU A 796 -18.84 14.43 25.35
N VAL A 797 -18.51 15.47 26.12
CA VAL A 797 -18.79 15.54 27.56
C VAL A 797 -19.53 16.82 27.91
N ARG A 798 -20.59 16.69 28.71
CA ARG A 798 -21.26 17.85 29.31
C ARG A 798 -20.65 18.18 30.66
N LEU A 799 -20.11 19.38 30.81
CA LEU A 799 -19.61 19.93 32.09
C LEU A 799 -20.18 21.32 32.32
N ALA A 800 -20.35 21.73 33.58
CA ALA A 800 -20.79 23.10 33.85
C ALA A 800 -19.70 24.12 33.45
N ALA A 801 -20.11 25.31 33.01
CA ALA A 801 -19.20 26.35 32.49
C ALA A 801 -18.00 26.70 33.41
N GLY A 802 -18.19 26.64 34.73
CA GLY A 802 -17.14 26.90 35.73
C GLY A 802 -16.48 25.65 36.31
N GLU A 803 -16.76 24.46 35.76
CA GLU A 803 -16.19 23.22 36.27
C GLU A 803 -14.73 23.05 35.78
N PRO A 804 -13.76 22.86 36.70
CA PRO A 804 -12.37 22.58 36.31
C PRO A 804 -12.26 21.28 35.52
N ARG A 805 -11.42 21.28 34.48
CA ARG A 805 -11.16 20.11 33.64
C ARG A 805 -9.72 19.66 33.85
N THR A 806 -9.53 18.46 34.37
CA THR A 806 -8.19 17.88 34.51
C THR A 806 -7.97 16.86 33.41
N TYR A 807 -6.94 17.09 32.59
CA TYR A 807 -6.53 16.22 31.51
C TYR A 807 -5.30 15.43 31.93
N ALA A 808 -5.32 14.12 31.73
CA ALA A 808 -4.18 13.23 31.87
C ALA A 808 -3.76 12.75 30.48
N ALA A 809 -2.48 12.89 30.15
CA ALA A 809 -1.93 12.42 28.88
C ALA A 809 -0.78 11.44 29.16
N HIS A 810 -0.83 10.28 28.53
CA HIS A 810 0.25 9.29 28.54
C HIS A 810 0.84 9.20 27.13
N GLY A 811 2.16 9.39 27.02
CA GLY A 811 2.90 9.22 25.77
C GLY A 811 3.96 8.14 25.91
N GLN A 812 4.03 7.23 24.94
CA GLN A 812 5.07 6.20 24.84
C GLN A 812 5.59 6.18 23.40
N ALA A 813 6.90 6.08 23.21
CA ALA A 813 7.54 6.18 21.90
C ALA A 813 8.77 5.27 21.77
N TYR A 814 9.13 4.92 20.53
CA TYR A 814 10.36 4.17 20.23
C TYR A 814 11.64 5.02 20.34
N ALA A 815 11.53 6.35 20.18
CA ALA A 815 12.62 7.31 20.29
C ALA A 815 12.32 8.38 21.34
N PRO A 816 13.34 9.14 21.83
CA PRO A 816 13.11 10.17 22.83
C PRO A 816 12.08 11.22 22.40
N ILE A 817 11.16 11.51 23.31
CA ILE A 817 10.15 12.55 23.15
C ILE A 817 10.83 13.92 23.23
N ALA A 818 10.56 14.80 22.28
CA ALA A 818 11.05 16.17 22.31
C ALA A 818 10.02 17.14 22.88
N ARG A 819 8.73 16.90 22.60
CA ARG A 819 7.65 17.82 22.97
C ARG A 819 6.31 17.11 23.10
N VAL A 820 5.52 17.53 24.10
CA VAL A 820 4.08 17.20 24.19
C VAL A 820 3.30 18.47 24.40
N ASP A 821 2.35 18.75 23.51
CA ASP A 821 1.46 19.90 23.55
C ASP A 821 0.04 19.45 23.87
N LEU A 822 -0.66 20.25 24.68
CA LEU A 822 -2.11 20.20 24.81
C LEU A 822 -2.70 21.42 24.10
N ILE A 823 -3.55 21.17 23.11
CA ILE A 823 -4.14 22.18 22.24
C ILE A 823 -5.62 22.28 22.52
N ARG A 824 -6.11 23.50 22.79
CA ARG A 824 -7.52 23.82 23.00
C ARG A 824 -7.94 24.90 22.01
N ASP A 825 -8.97 24.64 21.23
CA ASP A 825 -9.49 25.55 20.19
C ASP A 825 -8.38 26.11 19.27
N GLY A 826 -7.47 25.23 18.82
CA GLY A 826 -6.34 25.59 17.96
C GLY A 826 -5.17 26.31 18.65
N VAL A 827 -5.24 26.55 19.97
CA VAL A 827 -4.18 27.22 20.74
C VAL A 827 -3.49 26.24 21.67
N VAL A 828 -2.16 26.21 21.66
CA VAL A 828 -1.36 25.45 22.64
C VAL A 828 -1.53 26.07 24.03
N VAL A 829 -2.23 25.38 24.93
CA VAL A 829 -2.52 25.83 26.29
C VAL A 829 -1.56 25.26 27.33
N HIS A 830 -0.90 24.14 26.99
CA HIS A 830 0.16 23.55 27.78
C HIS A 830 1.20 22.93 26.85
N SER A 831 2.48 23.02 27.22
CA SER A 831 3.59 22.45 26.44
C SER A 831 4.68 21.97 27.38
N VAL A 832 5.08 20.72 27.23
CA VAL A 832 6.24 20.12 27.90
C VAL A 832 7.35 19.95 26.87
N ARG A 833 8.52 20.50 27.17
CA ARG A 833 9.72 20.49 26.32
C ARG A 833 10.96 20.60 27.20
N ALA A 834 12.13 20.27 26.64
CA ALA A 834 13.39 20.33 27.38
C ALA A 834 13.60 21.71 28.04
N PRO A 835 13.77 21.77 29.37
CA PRO A 835 13.98 23.03 30.06
C PRO A 835 15.35 23.60 29.70
N ARG A 836 15.43 24.93 29.55
CA ARG A 836 16.69 25.66 29.41
C ARG A 836 16.76 26.76 30.45
N ASP A 837 17.79 26.71 31.29
CA ASP A 837 18.13 27.81 32.19
C ASP A 837 18.73 28.95 31.36
N LEU A 838 17.91 29.97 31.12
CA LEU A 838 18.32 31.17 30.40
C LEU A 838 18.91 32.19 31.39
N PRO A 839 20.00 32.90 31.03
CA PRO A 839 20.49 34.01 31.83
C PRO A 839 19.41 35.08 32.07
N PRO A 840 19.47 35.85 33.17
CA PRO A 840 18.50 36.91 33.45
C PRO A 840 18.35 37.88 32.26
N GLY A 841 17.11 38.13 31.85
CA GLY A 841 16.79 39.03 30.73
C GLY A 841 16.95 38.41 29.33
N TRP A 842 17.36 37.15 29.23
CA TRP A 842 17.34 36.41 27.96
C TRP A 842 15.93 35.90 27.67
N VAL A 843 15.64 35.79 26.38
CA VAL A 843 14.38 35.27 25.84
C VAL A 843 14.69 34.11 24.89
N ARG A 844 13.71 33.21 24.71
CA ARG A 844 13.69 32.17 23.67
C ARG A 844 12.62 32.53 22.65
N ALA A 845 12.95 32.41 21.37
CA ALA A 845 12.01 32.49 20.26
C ALA A 845 12.07 31.17 19.47
N ASP A 846 10.92 30.52 19.32
CA ASP A 846 10.73 29.32 18.50
C ASP A 846 9.85 29.71 17.30
N PHE A 847 10.36 29.51 16.09
CA PHE A 847 9.69 29.96 14.88
C PHE A 847 10.19 29.20 13.66
N ARG A 848 9.45 29.34 12.56
CA ARG A 848 9.92 28.96 11.23
C ARG A 848 10.16 30.19 10.39
N ILE A 849 11.18 30.13 9.55
CA ILE A 849 11.32 31.02 8.40
C ILE A 849 10.62 30.30 7.26
N GLU A 850 9.55 30.87 6.75
CA GLU A 850 8.73 30.30 5.69
C GLU A 850 8.92 31.10 4.40
N TRP A 851 8.91 30.40 3.27
CA TRP A 851 8.99 30.96 1.94
C TRP A 851 8.13 30.20 0.93
N GLY A 852 7.87 30.81 -0.23
CA GLY A 852 7.16 30.16 -1.35
C GLY A 852 6.20 31.10 -2.05
N GLU A 853 5.12 30.54 -2.61
CA GLU A 853 4.02 31.31 -3.24
C GLU A 853 4.43 32.17 -4.45
N ALA A 854 5.59 31.91 -5.07
CA ALA A 854 5.97 32.55 -6.32
C ALA A 854 5.32 31.82 -7.50
N ASP A 855 4.89 32.54 -8.54
CA ASP A 855 4.31 31.97 -9.76
C ASP A 855 5.35 31.30 -10.67
N VAL A 856 6.62 31.28 -10.25
CA VAL A 856 7.74 30.65 -10.95
C VAL A 856 8.56 29.78 -10.01
N THR A 857 9.20 28.76 -10.57
CA THR A 857 10.18 27.96 -9.83
C THR A 857 11.26 28.85 -9.24
N THR A 858 11.43 28.81 -7.92
CA THR A 858 12.23 29.77 -7.16
C THR A 858 13.20 29.07 -6.22
N THR A 859 14.45 29.51 -6.20
CA THR A 859 15.49 29.01 -5.29
C THR A 859 15.55 29.87 -4.02
N TRP A 860 15.54 29.20 -2.87
CA TRP A 860 15.46 29.80 -1.54
C TRP A 860 16.68 29.56 -0.67
N ASP A 861 17.79 29.10 -1.26
CA ASP A 861 19.06 28.89 -0.57
C ASP A 861 19.41 30.10 0.30
N GLY A 862 19.81 29.83 1.54
CA GLY A 862 19.84 30.89 2.52
C GLY A 862 20.63 30.61 3.79
N SER A 863 20.67 31.63 4.63
CA SER A 863 21.31 31.58 5.94
C SER A 863 20.64 32.49 6.94
N LEU A 864 20.60 32.05 8.20
CA LEU A 864 20.33 32.90 9.35
C LEU A 864 21.58 32.93 10.23
N THR A 865 21.95 34.14 10.71
CA THR A 865 23.08 34.35 11.62
C THR A 865 22.67 35.20 12.82
N VAL A 866 23.26 34.94 13.98
CA VAL A 866 23.04 35.70 15.22
C VAL A 866 24.30 36.40 15.70
N THR A 867 24.16 37.49 16.47
CA THR A 867 25.27 38.18 17.14
C THR A 867 25.89 37.31 18.23
N ALA A 868 27.13 37.64 18.66
CA ALA A 868 27.89 36.82 19.61
C ALA A 868 27.26 36.69 21.01
N ASP A 869 26.33 37.57 21.36
CA ASP A 869 25.56 37.56 22.62
C ASP A 869 24.23 36.80 22.53
N ALA A 870 23.89 36.26 21.36
CA ALA A 870 22.76 35.36 21.13
C ALA A 870 23.25 34.01 20.58
N GLY A 871 22.40 32.99 20.62
CA GLY A 871 22.73 31.64 20.16
C GLY A 871 21.53 30.92 19.54
N ILE A 872 21.80 30.18 18.47
CA ILE A 872 20.87 29.22 17.88
C ILE A 872 20.91 27.94 18.72
N VAL A 873 19.74 27.39 19.02
CA VAL A 873 19.61 26.06 19.63
C VAL A 873 19.90 25.02 18.55
N VAL A 874 20.86 24.14 18.80
CA VAL A 874 21.33 23.14 17.82
C VAL A 874 20.79 21.77 18.21
N PRO A 875 19.69 21.30 17.58
CA PRO A 875 19.12 19.98 17.86
C PRO A 875 20.02 18.85 17.32
N GLU A 876 19.67 17.60 17.63
CA GLU A 876 20.32 16.41 17.05
C GLU A 876 19.87 16.18 15.60
N PHE A 877 18.58 16.36 15.34
CA PHE A 877 17.96 16.22 14.03
C PHE A 877 17.48 17.55 13.48
N VAL A 878 17.53 17.71 12.16
CA VAL A 878 17.15 18.92 11.42
C VAL A 878 16.39 18.54 10.14
N GLY A 879 15.68 19.51 9.56
CA GLY A 879 15.01 19.31 8.29
C GLY A 879 15.99 18.92 7.16
N PRO A 880 15.54 18.16 6.15
CA PRO A 880 16.34 17.77 4.98
C PRO A 880 16.96 18.96 4.25
N GLU A 881 16.32 20.14 4.29
CA GLU A 881 16.80 21.39 3.71
C GLU A 881 18.04 21.96 4.41
N VAL A 882 18.30 21.59 5.67
CA VAL A 882 19.42 22.14 6.43
C VAL A 882 20.75 21.50 5.99
N THR A 883 21.67 22.34 5.48
CA THR A 883 23.00 21.91 5.02
C THR A 883 24.09 22.18 6.04
N HIS A 884 23.86 23.08 6.99
CA HIS A 884 24.76 23.34 8.11
C HIS A 884 24.02 24.01 9.27
N ILE A 885 24.38 23.66 10.51
CA ILE A 885 23.86 24.32 11.71
C ILE A 885 24.91 24.40 12.81
N SER A 886 25.03 25.57 13.44
CA SER A 886 25.89 25.83 14.59
C SER A 886 25.21 26.82 15.54
N ARG A 887 25.84 27.11 16.69
CA ARG A 887 25.33 28.11 17.64
C ARG A 887 25.20 29.52 17.05
N ASN A 888 25.88 29.82 15.95
CA ASN A 888 25.96 31.17 15.40
C ASN A 888 25.27 31.29 14.04
N SER A 889 25.03 30.18 13.34
CA SER A 889 24.42 30.21 12.01
C SER A 889 23.73 28.90 11.64
N VAL A 890 22.65 29.02 10.86
CA VAL A 890 22.04 27.92 10.11
C VAL A 890 22.06 28.25 8.62
N ARG A 891 22.28 27.25 7.76
CA ARG A 891 22.22 27.34 6.29
C ARG A 891 21.32 26.24 5.75
N TRP A 892 20.63 26.55 4.66
CA TRP A 892 19.72 25.64 3.99
C TRP A 892 19.77 25.80 2.48
N GLU A 893 19.32 24.77 1.78
CA GLU A 893 19.12 24.73 0.34
C GLU A 893 17.70 24.22 0.07
N HIS A 894 16.94 24.93 -0.78
CA HIS A 894 15.55 24.59 -1.08
C HIS A 894 15.07 25.26 -2.37
N GLN A 895 14.23 24.55 -3.13
CA GLN A 895 13.54 25.10 -4.30
C GLN A 895 12.01 25.02 -4.10
N THR A 896 11.22 25.97 -4.57
CA THR A 896 9.76 25.83 -4.63
C THR A 896 9.33 25.87 -6.08
N PHE A 897 8.30 25.11 -6.42
CA PHE A 897 7.72 25.07 -7.77
C PHE A 897 6.38 25.79 -7.82
N SER A 898 6.02 26.23 -9.02
CA SER A 898 4.70 26.79 -9.35
C SER A 898 4.13 26.00 -10.51
N PHE A 899 2.85 25.68 -10.41
CA PHE A 899 2.13 24.87 -11.38
C PHE A 899 0.97 25.64 -12.03
N GLY A 900 0.75 26.89 -11.61
CA GLY A 900 -0.37 27.72 -12.08
C GLY A 900 -1.73 27.26 -11.52
N GLU A 901 -2.79 27.99 -11.81
CA GLU A 901 -4.15 27.61 -11.38
C GLU A 901 -4.60 26.29 -12.05
N PRO A 902 -5.25 25.37 -11.30
CA PRO A 902 -5.68 25.48 -9.90
C PRO A 902 -4.63 25.04 -8.85
N TYR A 903 -3.47 24.56 -9.26
CA TYR A 903 -2.45 23.94 -8.40
C TYR A 903 -1.67 24.95 -7.53
N GLY A 904 -1.59 26.21 -7.98
CA GLY A 904 -0.92 27.29 -7.28
C GLY A 904 0.59 27.09 -7.18
N ALA A 905 1.15 27.55 -6.06
CA ALA A 905 2.59 27.58 -5.82
C ALA A 905 2.95 26.99 -4.46
N GLN A 906 4.07 26.27 -4.42
CA GLN A 906 4.55 25.55 -3.24
C GLN A 906 5.07 26.47 -2.15
N ARG A 907 5.15 25.91 -0.94
CA ARG A 907 5.84 26.50 0.22
C ARG A 907 6.91 25.59 0.79
N GLY A 908 7.88 26.21 1.44
CA GLY A 908 8.94 25.55 2.21
C GLY A 908 9.29 26.36 3.45
N CYS A 909 10.01 25.75 4.39
CA CYS A 909 10.45 26.45 5.59
C CYS A 909 11.68 25.81 6.21
N VAL A 910 12.29 26.52 7.16
CA VAL A 910 13.24 25.96 8.13
C VAL A 910 12.82 26.31 9.56
N GLU A 911 12.84 25.31 10.44
CA GLU A 911 12.54 25.45 11.87
C GLU A 911 13.77 25.93 12.65
N VAL A 912 13.61 26.98 13.46
CA VAL A 912 14.70 27.62 14.18
C VAL A 912 14.28 28.03 15.59
N SER A 913 15.17 27.80 16.56
CA SER A 913 15.06 28.38 17.89
C SER A 913 16.27 29.23 18.22
N ILE A 914 16.04 30.43 18.74
CA ILE A 914 17.09 31.37 19.15
C ILE A 914 16.91 31.72 20.63
N VAL A 915 18.02 31.75 21.36
CA VAL A 915 18.11 32.23 22.74
C VAL A 915 19.09 33.40 22.84
N GLY A 916 18.76 34.44 23.60
CA GLY A 916 19.63 35.61 23.72
C GLY A 916 18.94 36.80 24.43
N PRO A 917 19.65 37.90 24.67
CA PRO A 917 19.03 39.14 25.11
C PRO A 917 18.10 39.68 24.02
N ARG A 918 17.07 40.45 24.39
CA ARG A 918 16.15 41.07 23.43
C ARG A 918 16.85 41.97 22.41
N SER A 919 18.02 42.50 22.73
CA SER A 919 18.87 43.31 21.83
C SER A 919 19.71 42.49 20.85
N GLY A 920 19.78 41.16 21.00
CA GLY A 920 20.58 40.27 20.15
C GLY A 920 20.16 40.42 18.68
N GLY A 921 21.14 40.60 17.79
CA GLY A 921 20.89 40.82 16.38
C GLY A 921 20.70 39.49 15.64
N VAL A 922 19.70 39.45 14.77
CA VAL A 922 19.39 38.32 13.87
C VAL A 922 19.41 38.82 12.44
N ARG A 923 20.09 38.11 11.55
CA ARG A 923 20.17 38.45 10.13
C ARG A 923 19.78 37.25 9.28
N VAL A 924 18.79 37.42 8.41
CA VAL A 924 18.29 36.41 7.47
C VAL A 924 18.65 36.83 6.06
N ARG A 925 19.23 35.92 5.28
CA ARG A 925 19.53 36.11 3.86
C ARG A 925 19.03 34.93 3.04
N THR A 926 18.17 35.18 2.06
CA THR A 926 17.64 34.17 1.13
C THR A 926 17.01 34.88 -0.06
N ASN A 927 17.03 34.26 -1.24
CA ASN A 927 16.36 34.74 -2.45
C ASN A 927 16.52 36.27 -2.68
N GLY A 928 17.77 36.75 -2.65
CA GLY A 928 18.13 38.17 -2.84
C GLY A 928 17.82 39.12 -1.67
N ARG A 929 17.13 38.67 -0.62
CA ARG A 929 16.75 39.46 0.56
C ARG A 929 17.84 39.44 1.64
N ASP A 930 17.98 40.54 2.39
CA ASP A 930 18.91 40.68 3.53
C ASP A 930 18.24 41.45 4.68
N VAL A 931 17.60 40.72 5.58
CA VAL A 931 16.75 41.27 6.64
C VAL A 931 17.47 41.22 7.97
N ARG A 932 17.48 42.35 8.70
CA ARG A 932 18.09 42.48 10.02
C ARG A 932 17.01 42.80 11.06
N LEU A 933 16.95 42.00 12.10
CA LEU A 933 15.98 42.08 13.19
C LEU A 933 16.70 42.03 14.53
N THR A 934 16.01 42.42 15.60
CA THR A 934 16.42 42.08 16.96
C THR A 934 15.59 40.89 17.45
N LEU A 935 16.14 40.10 18.37
CA LEU A 935 15.42 38.99 18.97
C LEU A 935 14.12 39.45 19.67
N GLY A 936 14.13 40.64 20.28
CA GLY A 936 12.93 41.23 20.87
C GLY A 936 11.83 41.49 19.83
N ALA A 937 12.18 42.04 18.66
CA ALA A 937 11.23 42.26 17.57
C ALA A 937 10.65 40.95 17.03
N ILE A 938 11.46 39.89 16.95
CA ILE A 938 10.97 38.56 16.58
C ILE A 938 9.95 38.06 17.61
N VAL A 939 10.30 38.07 18.91
CA VAL A 939 9.37 37.65 19.98
C VAL A 939 8.04 38.40 19.92
N ASP A 940 8.08 39.71 19.73
CA ASP A 940 6.88 40.55 19.68
C ASP A 940 6.03 40.23 18.44
N SER A 941 6.68 39.98 17.30
CA SER A 941 6.00 39.60 16.06
C SER A 941 5.34 38.22 16.16
N LEU A 942 6.02 37.24 16.76
CA LEU A 942 5.46 35.90 16.96
C LEU A 942 4.24 35.93 17.90
N ALA A 943 4.27 36.77 18.94
CA ALA A 943 3.12 37.00 19.82
C ALA A 943 1.92 37.64 19.09
N ALA A 944 2.16 38.34 17.97
CA ALA A 944 1.14 38.92 17.11
C ALA A 944 0.73 38.01 15.94
N GLY A 945 1.22 36.76 15.87
CA GLY A 945 0.89 35.80 14.81
C GLY A 945 1.89 35.73 13.66
N GLY A 946 3.05 36.38 13.77
CA GLY A 946 4.12 36.38 12.76
C GLY A 946 4.33 37.75 12.09
N GLN A 947 5.25 37.80 11.14
CA GLN A 947 5.49 39.00 10.30
C GLN A 947 5.97 38.64 8.90
N SER A 948 5.59 39.45 7.91
CA SER A 948 6.24 39.43 6.59
C SER A 948 7.63 40.04 6.70
N LEU A 949 8.58 39.44 5.97
CA LEU A 949 9.95 39.91 5.81
C LEU A 949 10.19 40.57 4.44
N ASP A 950 9.14 40.69 3.63
CA ASP A 950 9.22 41.31 2.31
C ASP A 950 9.25 42.85 2.40
N PRO A 951 9.92 43.53 1.46
CA PRO A 951 9.74 44.96 1.24
C PRO A 951 8.28 45.32 0.99
N ALA A 952 7.85 46.53 1.37
CA ALA A 952 6.45 46.97 1.20
C ALA A 952 5.94 46.95 -0.25
N ASP A 953 6.84 47.09 -1.23
CA ASP A 953 6.55 47.10 -2.67
C ASP A 953 7.12 45.84 -3.38
N ALA A 954 7.22 44.71 -2.68
CA ALA A 954 7.76 43.48 -3.26
C ALA A 954 6.81 42.91 -4.34
N ASP A 955 7.40 42.49 -5.46
CA ASP A 955 6.70 41.73 -6.49
C ASP A 955 6.55 40.27 -6.04
N HIS A 956 5.42 39.97 -5.41
CA HIS A 956 5.14 38.65 -4.84
C HIS A 956 4.92 37.57 -5.90
N GLU A 957 4.46 37.94 -7.11
CA GLU A 957 4.27 36.98 -8.22
C GLU A 957 5.63 36.38 -8.63
N THR A 958 6.67 37.20 -8.73
CA THR A 958 8.00 36.72 -9.18
C THR A 958 8.95 36.34 -8.05
N LEU A 959 8.88 37.03 -6.90
CA LEU A 959 9.82 36.83 -5.79
C LEU A 959 9.28 35.93 -4.69
N GLY A 960 8.00 35.56 -4.75
CA GLY A 960 7.28 34.85 -3.68
C GLY A 960 7.18 35.66 -2.39
N THR A 961 6.78 34.99 -1.32
CA THR A 961 6.68 35.57 0.03
C THR A 961 7.77 35.02 0.94
N LEU A 962 8.23 35.84 1.89
CA LEU A 962 9.14 35.43 2.96
C LEU A 962 8.58 35.89 4.31
N ARG A 963 8.40 34.97 5.25
CA ARG A 963 7.69 35.24 6.51
C ARG A 963 8.40 34.63 7.72
N LEU A 964 8.20 35.24 8.89
CA LEU A 964 8.45 34.61 10.19
C LEU A 964 7.12 34.22 10.80
N GLN A 965 6.97 32.93 11.11
CA GLN A 965 5.73 32.37 11.66
C GLN A 965 6.01 31.66 13.00
N PRO A 966 5.09 31.74 13.98
CA PRO A 966 5.12 30.89 15.16
C PRO A 966 5.12 29.42 14.74
N SER A 967 6.02 28.62 15.30
CA SER A 967 6.11 27.18 15.00
C SER A 967 6.75 26.41 16.16
N ILE A 968 7.11 25.16 15.91
CA ILE A 968 7.71 24.24 16.87
C ILE A 968 9.15 24.65 17.24
N GLY A 969 9.92 25.13 16.26
CA GLY A 969 11.34 25.43 16.43
C GLY A 969 12.21 24.18 16.55
N ALA A 970 13.38 24.31 17.18
CA ALA A 970 14.30 23.22 17.41
C ALA A 970 13.73 22.18 18.39
N LEU A 971 13.72 20.92 17.98
CA LEU A 971 13.32 19.76 18.78
C LEU A 971 14.50 19.29 19.65
N GLU A 972 14.33 19.41 20.96
CA GLU A 972 15.34 19.00 21.95
C GLU A 972 14.81 17.81 22.75
N SER A 973 15.64 16.78 22.91
CA SER A 973 15.31 15.57 23.65
C SER A 973 14.92 15.87 25.09
N LEU A 974 13.85 15.23 25.58
CA LEU A 974 13.56 15.09 27.01
C LEU A 974 14.35 13.94 27.65
N GLU A 975 15.13 13.17 26.87
CA GLU A 975 15.81 11.94 27.31
C GLU A 975 14.84 10.92 27.92
N ARG A 976 13.60 10.89 27.42
CA ARG A 976 12.52 10.01 27.87
C ARG A 976 11.77 9.47 26.66
N THR A 977 11.48 8.18 26.67
CA THR A 977 10.63 7.50 25.68
C THR A 977 9.21 7.28 26.21
N GLU A 978 8.95 7.67 27.45
CA GLU A 978 7.66 7.52 28.12
C GLU A 978 7.43 8.73 29.04
N LEU A 979 6.21 9.25 29.08
CA LEU A 979 5.86 10.45 29.84
C LEU A 979 4.37 10.45 30.23
N ASP A 980 4.12 10.63 31.53
CA ASP A 980 2.78 10.93 32.07
C ASP A 980 2.67 12.40 32.43
N LEU A 981 1.62 13.05 31.92
CA LEU A 981 1.32 14.46 32.14
C LEU A 981 -0.06 14.63 32.74
N THR A 982 -0.19 15.66 33.59
CA THR A 982 -1.49 16.10 34.09
C THR A 982 -1.57 17.60 34.06
N TRP A 983 -2.65 18.13 33.52
CA TRP A 983 -2.92 19.56 33.45
C TRP A 983 -4.36 19.84 33.89
N THR A 984 -4.57 20.91 34.67
CA THR A 984 -5.91 21.33 35.10
C THR A 984 -6.24 22.69 34.50
N ASP A 985 -7.35 22.73 33.77
CA ASP A 985 -7.95 23.90 33.17
C ASP A 985 -9.02 24.49 34.09
N GLU A 986 -8.72 25.64 34.66
CA GLU A 986 -9.67 26.39 35.49
C GLU A 986 -10.36 27.52 34.70
N THR A 987 -9.99 27.75 33.44
CA THR A 987 -10.57 28.82 32.62
C THR A 987 -12.03 28.52 32.29
N PRO A 988 -13.01 29.32 32.71
CA PRO A 988 -14.43 29.03 32.42
C PRO A 988 -14.70 28.86 30.92
N LEU A 989 -15.53 27.89 30.55
CA LEU A 989 -16.02 27.70 29.18
C LEU A 989 -17.45 28.23 29.05
N ASP A 990 -17.65 29.22 28.20
CA ASP A 990 -18.95 29.80 27.86
C ASP A 990 -19.53 29.26 26.55
N ARG A 991 -18.73 28.51 25.78
CA ARG A 991 -19.10 27.88 24.51
C ARG A 991 -18.50 26.47 24.41
N PRO A 992 -19.00 25.62 23.49
CA PRO A 992 -18.35 24.35 23.18
C PRO A 992 -16.87 24.55 22.84
N SER A 993 -16.02 23.68 23.37
CA SER A 993 -14.57 23.70 23.17
C SER A 993 -14.05 22.29 22.96
N PHE A 994 -13.00 22.14 22.16
CA PHE A 994 -12.32 20.87 21.94
C PHE A 994 -10.88 20.94 22.44
N THR A 995 -10.38 19.82 22.95
CA THR A 995 -8.99 19.70 23.42
C THR A 995 -8.38 18.40 22.94
N TYR A 996 -7.20 18.46 22.32
CA TYR A 996 -6.43 17.29 21.90
C TYR A 996 -4.96 17.45 22.28
N ALA A 997 -4.22 16.34 22.31
CA ALA A 997 -2.79 16.34 22.57
C ALA A 997 -2.01 16.02 21.29
N ARG A 998 -0.81 16.57 21.19
CA ARG A 998 0.16 16.30 20.13
C ARG A 998 1.51 15.98 20.75
N LEU A 999 2.11 14.88 20.32
CA LEU A 999 3.44 14.43 20.73
C LEU A 999 4.39 14.51 19.53
N ILE A 1000 5.61 14.98 19.75
CA ILE A 1000 6.67 15.09 18.74
C ILE A 1000 7.96 14.48 19.30
N LEU A 1001 8.56 13.56 18.55
CA LEU A 1001 9.85 12.94 18.86
C LEU A 1001 11.01 13.81 18.39
N GLU A 1002 12.20 13.56 18.91
CA GLU A 1002 13.40 14.31 18.50
C GLU A 1002 13.78 14.14 17.02
N ASP A 1003 13.37 13.03 16.40
CA ASP A 1003 13.56 12.73 14.97
C ASP A 1003 12.38 13.20 14.09
N GLY A 1004 11.40 13.90 14.68
CA GLY A 1004 10.30 14.55 13.99
C GLY A 1004 9.05 13.71 13.79
N GLU A 1005 9.04 12.43 14.18
CA GLU A 1005 7.80 11.64 14.18
C GLU A 1005 6.79 12.18 15.19
N MET A 1006 5.50 11.98 14.90
CA MET A 1006 4.41 12.65 15.59
C MET A 1006 3.25 11.71 15.92
N ALA A 1007 2.47 12.09 16.93
CA ALA A 1007 1.15 11.54 17.19
C ALA A 1007 0.16 12.63 17.62
N TRP A 1008 -1.12 12.45 17.29
CA TRP A 1008 -2.23 13.33 17.66
C TRP A 1008 -3.40 12.52 18.21
N THR A 1009 -3.92 12.89 19.37
CA THR A 1009 -5.14 12.26 19.88
C THR A 1009 -6.36 12.78 19.14
N SER A 1010 -7.42 11.98 19.07
CA SER A 1010 -8.75 12.56 18.84
C SER A 1010 -9.07 13.63 19.90
N PRO A 1011 -9.85 14.67 19.56
CA PRO A 1011 -10.25 15.66 20.55
C PRO A 1011 -11.20 15.08 21.61
N ILE A 1012 -11.22 15.72 22.78
CA ILE A 1012 -12.30 15.63 23.75
C ILE A 1012 -13.10 16.93 23.64
N TRP A 1013 -14.40 16.83 23.37
CA TRP A 1013 -15.30 17.98 23.31
C TRP A 1013 -15.98 18.19 24.65
N VAL A 1014 -15.96 19.42 25.15
CA VAL A 1014 -16.69 19.83 26.35
C VAL A 1014 -17.76 20.83 25.96
N ASP A 1015 -19.01 20.49 26.24
CA ASP A 1015 -20.17 21.32 25.94
C ASP A 1015 -20.86 21.83 27.23
N PRO A 1016 -20.79 23.14 27.53
CA PRO A 1016 -21.47 23.72 28.68
C PRO A 1016 -23.00 23.72 28.59
N ALA A 1017 -23.56 23.80 27.39
CA ALA A 1017 -25.00 23.92 27.15
C ALA A 1017 -25.69 22.54 27.09
N GLY A 1018 -24.95 21.52 26.66
CA GLY A 1018 -25.43 20.14 26.53
C GLY A 1018 -25.18 19.60 25.12
N ILE A 1019 -25.06 18.28 25.00
CA ILE A 1019 -24.81 17.58 23.73
C ILE A 1019 -26.15 17.43 22.99
N ASP A 1020 -26.12 17.46 21.65
CA ASP A 1020 -27.27 17.12 20.81
C ASP A 1020 -27.78 15.70 21.17
N PRO A 1021 -29.00 15.57 21.72
CA PRO A 1021 -29.54 14.28 22.14
C PRO A 1021 -30.00 13.41 20.96
N ASP A 1022 -30.08 13.96 19.74
CA ASP A 1022 -30.68 13.29 18.57
C ASP A 1022 -29.66 12.54 17.69
N LEU A 1023 -28.37 12.50 18.08
CA LEU A 1023 -27.38 11.63 17.44
C LEU A 1023 -27.74 10.16 17.70
N PRO A 1024 -27.96 9.33 16.66
CA PRO A 1024 -28.23 7.92 16.85
C PRO A 1024 -27.03 7.26 17.55
N PRO A 1025 -27.26 6.29 18.46
CA PRO A 1025 -26.16 5.44 18.95
C PRO A 1025 -25.48 4.78 17.76
N ALA A 1026 -24.23 4.33 17.95
CA ALA A 1026 -23.57 3.50 16.94
C ALA A 1026 -24.54 2.41 16.46
N PRO A 1027 -24.60 2.13 15.14
CA PRO A 1027 -25.54 1.14 14.62
C PRO A 1027 -25.40 -0.16 15.43
N PRO A 1028 -26.50 -0.69 16.00
CA PRO A 1028 -26.43 -1.82 16.91
C PRO A 1028 -25.85 -3.05 16.20
N ASP A 1029 -25.05 -3.84 16.91
CA ASP A 1029 -24.58 -5.15 16.48
C ASP A 1029 -25.76 -5.94 15.91
N GLN A 1030 -25.76 -6.22 14.60
CA GLN A 1030 -26.63 -7.26 14.07
C GLN A 1030 -25.94 -8.59 14.38
N PRO A 1031 -26.49 -9.42 15.29
CA PRO A 1031 -25.94 -10.76 15.49
C PRO A 1031 -26.04 -11.54 14.17
N THR A 1032 -24.92 -12.13 13.76
CA THR A 1032 -24.72 -12.89 12.53
C THR A 1032 -25.49 -14.22 12.47
N ASP A 1033 -26.50 -14.42 13.32
CA ASP A 1033 -27.26 -15.67 13.45
C ASP A 1033 -28.44 -15.81 12.46
N ALA A 1034 -28.56 -14.94 11.45
CA ALA A 1034 -29.61 -14.99 10.44
C ALA A 1034 -29.06 -15.27 9.02
N VAL A 1035 -28.19 -16.27 8.86
CA VAL A 1035 -27.93 -16.89 7.55
C VAL A 1035 -28.85 -18.10 7.42
N GLY A 1036 -30.07 -17.86 6.95
CA GLY A 1036 -31.05 -18.91 6.78
C GLY A 1036 -32.42 -18.38 6.41
N ASP A 1037 -32.52 -17.74 5.24
CA ASP A 1037 -33.61 -17.98 4.29
C ASP A 1037 -33.30 -17.20 3.00
N ALA A 1038 -33.31 -17.95 1.88
CA ALA A 1038 -33.03 -17.43 0.56
C ALA A 1038 -34.01 -16.31 0.19
N ILE A 1039 -33.49 -15.11 -0.11
CA ILE A 1039 -34.27 -14.05 -0.75
C ILE A 1039 -34.23 -14.31 -2.26
N THR A 1040 -35.30 -14.90 -2.79
CA THR A 1040 -35.60 -14.87 -4.23
C THR A 1040 -35.90 -13.43 -4.64
N TYR A 1041 -35.09 -12.90 -5.55
CA TYR A 1041 -35.40 -11.68 -6.30
C TYR A 1041 -36.61 -11.94 -7.21
N ASP A 1042 -37.65 -11.11 -7.11
CA ASP A 1042 -38.73 -11.10 -8.11
C ASP A 1042 -38.24 -10.23 -9.28
N ILE A 1043 -38.27 -10.84 -10.48
CA ILE A 1043 -37.64 -10.38 -11.74
C ILE A 1043 -38.40 -9.21 -12.36
#